data_AF-A0A0J9T9L4-F1
#
_entry.id   AF-A0A0J9T9L4-F1
#
_cell.length_a   1.000
_cell.length_b   1.000
_cell.length_c   1.000
_cell.angle_alpha   90.00
_cell.angle_beta   90.00
_cell.angle_gamma   90.00
#
_symmetry.space_group_name_H-M   'P 1'
#
loop_
_entity.id
_entity.type
_entity.pdbx_description
1 polymer ?
#
loop_
_entity_poly.entity_id
_entity_poly.type
_entity_poly.pdbx_seq_one_letter_code
_entity_poly.pdbx_strand_id
1 'polypeptide(L)'
;MEFFHLALLILALLLGQSYSQNYDKENLKKLTEYRQQHRKTVDGRLCAAAFVQDDQTYTDCTKATDPNGITGREWCYVEVQLVGKGNRDWDYCKGVVNYDVVRSKARTFYLAKANELSSAVTKLEGEKNKLEGIYEKYEGICGSTSEMVKKKIEEINDIAKNSSRNINKLLLQASSIGDSETKMYELADEVEKNRKPFLEDKRNCSILKAYSIEEKADGLIGSYYDNAYFSGYPVSIQSDKYINFVWDTGIPVENIPYQHFSVRWDGYLKIPQTGNYIITVEHDCGVRLFLDDSPILVDSMPYPKEEDSEEMRPISMLPIDKINAKVSKVSSEKLGLLGGKKYKFRVEYFHLSTIKYEHPDMVHIILSWKSDHIMEEIIPSNYFFQGNVTTPLRISQLRGEEYEIIFLQNGVHAFNDTTKFVVADIPAIFEKSKCIRSTLHNSSISSVNFRVNTHSVVFVAIPKEVKEIPLNDVTKRAFEGTKETLSIYQVEEENATNASEQSTYNIYSSEYPSGDVLINFLKPTPFLIFLEPRELHSSNSCRGYIQTVSLTNSRHFNSCYASSYESPKFDCSAGFSGNNQDKEYETWKTAADKSLGQYLSVNFKYEIDIHSFTFRTLSSMENPITELTLYFPNVKTPEVFAIFPGHHHYKLSTPVKAKSAKVVISKVSDPKRQSGGNVAFYGIPCVDPKNEQQNEQKDQREINIFFSSKNDSTSSKPLNWLIDNGLKKDQHGFFKYGWDRLPTPVESEFWDKKDPSHAGISFLPLECRNSKDACDTSNTWSIDLPHQGTYYMAIEIGSPSGRQELNSITINGDVYISNMFLKPRQYTKVASDISISDSKTLQISTDTNTVVQSVQLLFLHK
;
A
#
# COMPACT_ATOMS: atom_id res chain seq x y z
N MET A 1 -56.53 -2.32 47.41
CA MET A 1 -55.71 -3.51 47.70
C MET A 1 -56.03 -4.71 46.78
N GLU A 2 -57.03 -4.66 45.90
CA GLU A 2 -57.28 -5.75 44.93
C GLU A 2 -56.48 -5.66 43.60
N PHE A 3 -56.03 -4.47 43.20
CA PHE A 3 -55.22 -4.30 41.98
C PHE A 3 -53.79 -4.84 42.09
N PHE A 4 -53.23 -4.91 43.30
CA PHE A 4 -51.86 -5.40 43.52
C PHE A 4 -51.78 -6.93 43.50
N HIS A 5 -52.87 -7.62 43.89
CA HIS A 5 -52.94 -9.09 43.83
C HIS A 5 -53.22 -9.61 42.42
N LEU A 6 -53.99 -8.88 41.60
CA LEU A 6 -54.24 -9.28 40.21
C LEU A 6 -52.98 -9.15 39.34
N ALA A 7 -52.15 -8.11 39.57
CA ALA A 7 -50.88 -7.92 38.87
C ALA A 7 -49.84 -9.00 39.21
N LEU A 8 -49.79 -9.44 40.47
CA LEU A 8 -48.90 -10.53 40.91
C LEU A 8 -49.33 -11.90 40.38
N LEU A 9 -50.64 -12.15 40.21
CA LEU A 9 -51.15 -13.41 39.66
C LEU A 9 -50.91 -13.53 38.15
N ILE A 10 -50.98 -12.42 37.41
CA ILE A 10 -50.67 -12.38 35.97
C ILE A 10 -49.16 -12.55 35.73
N LEU A 11 -48.32 -11.99 36.61
CA LEU A 11 -46.86 -12.20 36.55
C LEU A 11 -46.46 -13.66 36.87
N ALA A 12 -47.21 -14.34 37.75
CA ALA A 12 -46.97 -15.75 38.09
C ALA A 12 -47.44 -16.72 36.98
N LEU A 13 -48.50 -16.38 36.23
CA LEU A 13 -49.00 -17.18 35.11
C LEU A 13 -48.15 -17.03 33.83
N LEU A 14 -47.51 -15.88 33.61
CA LEU A 14 -46.61 -15.66 32.47
C LEU A 14 -45.23 -16.35 32.63
N LEU A 15 -44.87 -16.80 33.83
CA LEU A 15 -43.66 -17.58 34.09
C LEU A 15 -43.89 -19.11 34.01
N GLY A 16 -45.12 -19.56 33.72
CA GLY A 16 -45.54 -20.96 33.86
C GLY A 16 -45.72 -21.80 32.58
N GLN A 17 -45.57 -21.24 31.38
CA GLN A 17 -45.69 -22.01 30.13
C GLN A 17 -44.51 -21.80 29.19
N SER A 18 -43.41 -22.44 29.52
CA SER A 18 -42.43 -22.89 28.54
C SER A 18 -41.87 -24.22 29.03
N TYR A 19 -42.67 -25.27 28.85
CA TYR A 19 -42.21 -26.64 28.97
C TYR A 19 -41.96 -27.21 27.57
N SER A 20 -40.88 -27.97 27.47
CA SER A 20 -40.32 -28.72 26.33
C SER A 20 -39.20 -27.97 25.59
N GLN A 21 -37.92 -28.32 25.73
CA GLN A 21 -37.35 -29.66 25.94
C GLN A 21 -36.62 -29.79 27.28
N ASN A 22 -36.89 -30.88 27.99
CA ASN A 22 -36.16 -31.33 29.18
C ASN A 22 -34.69 -31.60 28.81
N TYR A 23 -33.83 -30.59 28.93
CA TYR A 23 -32.44 -30.85 29.30
C TYR A 23 -32.43 -31.11 30.80
N ASP A 24 -31.92 -32.26 31.16
CA ASP A 24 -31.77 -32.67 32.54
C ASP A 24 -30.75 -31.74 33.24
N LYS A 25 -31.28 -30.64 33.78
CA LYS A 25 -30.52 -29.58 34.48
C LYS A 25 -29.69 -30.15 35.62
N GLU A 26 -30.11 -31.26 36.21
CA GLU A 26 -29.39 -31.95 37.28
C GLU A 26 -28.17 -32.71 36.75
N ASN A 27 -28.29 -33.36 35.58
CA ASN A 27 -27.16 -33.99 34.90
C ASN A 27 -26.16 -32.97 34.31
N LEU A 28 -26.65 -31.86 33.74
CA LEU A 28 -25.77 -30.75 33.29
C LEU A 28 -25.07 -30.07 34.46
N LYS A 29 -25.73 -29.93 35.61
CA LYS A 29 -25.12 -29.39 36.83
C LYS A 29 -24.00 -30.30 37.36
N LYS A 30 -24.19 -31.62 37.36
CA LYS A 30 -23.13 -32.60 37.71
C LYS A 30 -21.93 -32.56 36.75
N LEU A 31 -22.16 -32.31 35.46
CA LEU A 31 -21.09 -32.20 34.44
C LEU A 31 -20.36 -30.85 34.47
N THR A 32 -20.99 -29.79 34.97
CA THR A 32 -20.41 -28.43 35.03
C THR A 32 -19.92 -28.03 36.43
N GLU A 33 -20.20 -28.82 37.46
CA GLU A 33 -19.75 -28.61 38.85
C GLU A 33 -18.23 -28.53 38.99
N TYR A 34 -17.48 -29.23 38.13
CA TYR A 34 -16.02 -29.22 38.11
C TYR A 34 -15.42 -28.23 37.10
N ARG A 35 -16.26 -27.42 36.43
CA ARG A 35 -15.80 -26.46 35.41
C ARG A 35 -15.23 -25.22 36.09
N GLN A 36 -13.91 -25.12 36.16
CA GLN A 36 -13.27 -23.94 36.75
C GLN A 36 -13.42 -22.69 35.85
N GLN A 37 -13.37 -22.84 34.53
CA GLN A 37 -13.39 -21.71 33.58
C GLN A 37 -14.02 -22.06 32.21
N HIS A 38 -14.50 -21.05 31.48
CA HIS A 38 -14.98 -21.19 30.11
C HIS A 38 -13.81 -20.98 29.13
N ARG A 39 -13.31 -22.08 28.54
CA ARG A 39 -12.28 -22.04 27.49
C ARG A 39 -12.89 -22.03 26.10
N LYS A 40 -12.20 -21.34 25.19
CA LYS A 40 -12.49 -21.37 23.76
C LYS A 40 -11.30 -21.94 23.01
N THR A 41 -11.57 -22.55 21.87
CA THR A 41 -10.57 -22.92 20.88
C THR A 41 -9.99 -21.65 20.21
N VAL A 42 -8.86 -21.79 19.51
CA VAL A 42 -8.20 -20.69 18.80
C VAL A 42 -9.11 -20.01 17.77
N ASP A 43 -10.04 -20.77 17.17
CA ASP A 43 -11.05 -20.29 16.24
C ASP A 43 -12.35 -19.78 16.91
N GLY A 44 -12.38 -19.75 18.25
CA GLY A 44 -13.44 -19.10 19.03
C GLY A 44 -14.63 -19.97 19.42
N ARG A 45 -14.60 -21.28 19.11
CA ARG A 45 -15.63 -22.25 19.52
C ARG A 45 -15.47 -22.64 20.99
N LEU A 46 -16.56 -23.03 21.65
CA LEU A 46 -16.54 -23.38 23.07
C LEU A 46 -16.03 -24.82 23.25
N CYS A 47 -15.07 -25.02 24.15
CA CYS A 47 -14.66 -26.36 24.55
C CYS A 47 -15.81 -27.09 25.26
N ALA A 48 -15.95 -28.39 24.96
CA ALA A 48 -16.89 -29.29 25.61
C ALA A 48 -16.68 -29.29 27.13
N ALA A 49 -17.78 -29.40 27.89
CA ALA A 49 -17.70 -29.37 29.35
C ALA A 49 -16.90 -30.55 29.95
N ALA A 50 -16.97 -31.72 29.31
CA ALA A 50 -16.10 -32.85 29.59
C ALA A 50 -16.00 -33.75 28.35
N PHE A 51 -14.88 -34.43 28.18
CA PHE A 51 -14.68 -35.41 27.11
C PHE A 51 -13.75 -36.54 27.57
N VAL A 52 -13.79 -37.67 26.86
CA VAL A 52 -12.95 -38.83 27.13
C VAL A 52 -11.99 -39.04 25.96
N GLN A 53 -10.70 -39.21 26.26
CA GLN A 53 -9.67 -39.58 25.31
C GLN A 53 -8.73 -40.58 25.98
N ASP A 54 -8.42 -41.69 25.31
CA ASP A 54 -7.54 -42.76 25.81
C ASP A 54 -7.92 -43.27 27.23
N ASP A 55 -9.22 -43.54 27.43
CA ASP A 55 -9.82 -43.99 28.71
C ASP A 55 -9.63 -43.02 29.90
N GLN A 56 -9.21 -41.78 29.65
CA GLN A 56 -9.12 -40.71 30.64
C GLN A 56 -10.17 -39.63 30.37
N THR A 57 -10.83 -39.15 31.43
CA THR A 57 -11.81 -38.07 31.35
C THR A 57 -11.14 -36.73 31.62
N TYR A 58 -11.37 -35.77 30.73
CA TYR A 58 -10.89 -34.40 30.83
C TYR A 58 -12.08 -33.46 30.99
N THR A 59 -11.98 -32.52 31.92
CA THR A 59 -12.99 -31.48 32.20
C THR A 59 -12.54 -30.08 31.76
N ASP A 60 -11.36 -30.00 31.14
CA ASP A 60 -10.77 -28.79 30.58
C ASP A 60 -9.82 -29.18 29.42
N CYS A 61 -9.22 -28.18 28.78
CA CYS A 61 -8.17 -28.36 27.78
C CYS A 61 -7.02 -29.22 28.32
N THR A 62 -6.58 -30.19 27.52
CA THR A 62 -5.55 -31.15 27.91
C THR A 62 -4.33 -31.08 27.01
N LYS A 63 -3.16 -31.41 27.56
CA LYS A 63 -1.90 -31.59 26.81
C LYS A 63 -1.66 -33.04 26.39
N ALA A 64 -2.60 -33.93 26.70
CA ALA A 64 -2.58 -35.31 26.24
C ALA A 64 -2.51 -35.37 24.71
N THR A 65 -2.16 -36.53 24.18
CA THR A 65 -2.08 -36.76 22.73
C THR A 65 -3.39 -36.33 22.06
N ASP A 66 -3.30 -35.42 21.10
CA ASP A 66 -4.47 -35.01 20.34
C ASP A 66 -4.92 -36.13 19.38
N PRO A 67 -6.13 -36.03 18.78
CA PRO A 67 -6.62 -37.04 17.85
C PRO A 67 -5.79 -37.20 16.55
N ASN A 68 -4.80 -36.32 16.30
CA ASN A 68 -3.81 -36.45 15.23
C ASN A 68 -2.48 -37.07 15.71
N GLY A 69 -2.34 -37.44 16.99
CA GLY A 69 -1.12 -38.03 17.54
C GLY A 69 -0.08 -37.03 18.04
N ILE A 70 -0.39 -35.74 18.13
CA ILE A 70 0.55 -34.69 18.54
C ILE A 70 0.41 -34.42 20.04
N THR A 71 1.54 -34.34 20.76
CA THR A 71 1.59 -34.08 22.21
C THR A 71 2.18 -32.70 22.51
N GLY A 72 1.77 -32.08 23.63
CA GLY A 72 2.40 -30.87 24.17
C GLY A 72 1.64 -29.55 23.94
N ARG A 73 0.64 -29.51 23.07
CA ARG A 73 -0.24 -28.35 22.88
C ARG A 73 -1.61 -28.61 23.48
N GLU A 74 -2.15 -27.64 24.22
CA GLU A 74 -3.45 -27.77 24.86
C GLU A 74 -4.58 -27.79 23.83
N TRP A 75 -5.46 -28.78 23.90
CA TRP A 75 -6.60 -28.96 23.01
C TRP A 75 -7.85 -29.44 23.76
N CYS A 76 -9.01 -29.32 23.12
CA CYS A 76 -10.28 -29.80 23.65
C CYS A 76 -11.19 -30.28 22.51
N TYR A 77 -12.10 -31.22 22.81
CA TYR A 77 -13.29 -31.41 21.97
C TYR A 77 -14.20 -30.18 22.08
N VAL A 78 -14.90 -29.86 21.01
CA VAL A 78 -15.82 -28.71 20.90
C VAL A 78 -17.22 -29.12 21.34
N GLU A 79 -17.92 -28.24 22.05
CA GLU A 79 -19.29 -28.45 22.49
C GLU A 79 -20.26 -28.47 21.30
N VAL A 80 -20.61 -29.68 20.85
CA VAL A 80 -21.37 -29.90 19.62
C VAL A 80 -22.82 -29.43 19.69
N GLN A 81 -23.39 -29.34 20.90
CA GLN A 81 -24.80 -29.02 21.12
C GLN A 81 -25.14 -27.53 20.93
N LEU A 82 -24.15 -26.63 20.90
CA LEU A 82 -24.37 -25.17 20.79
C LEU A 82 -23.94 -24.55 19.45
N VAL A 83 -22.96 -25.15 18.74
CA VAL A 83 -22.32 -24.52 17.57
C VAL A 83 -22.42 -25.37 16.29
N GLY A 84 -22.90 -26.61 16.39
CA GLY A 84 -22.90 -27.57 15.27
C GLY A 84 -21.50 -28.11 14.96
N LYS A 85 -21.42 -29.25 14.27
CA LYS A 85 -20.13 -29.82 13.84
C LYS A 85 -19.50 -28.92 12.77
N GLY A 86 -18.40 -28.26 13.11
CA GLY A 86 -17.45 -27.74 12.11
C GLY A 86 -16.69 -28.87 11.42
N ASN A 87 -15.61 -28.54 10.69
CA ASN A 87 -14.79 -29.54 9.96
C ASN A 87 -14.15 -30.60 10.86
N ARG A 88 -13.94 -30.28 12.15
CA ARG A 88 -13.44 -31.18 13.19
C ARG A 88 -14.19 -30.92 14.48
N ASP A 89 -14.37 -31.98 15.26
CA ASP A 89 -15.03 -31.97 16.56
C ASP A 89 -14.10 -31.60 17.72
N TRP A 90 -12.84 -31.26 17.44
CA TRP A 90 -11.84 -30.78 18.40
C TRP A 90 -10.94 -29.71 17.77
N ASP A 91 -10.28 -28.90 18.62
CA ASP A 91 -9.25 -27.94 18.20
C ASP A 91 -8.35 -27.50 19.38
N TYR A 92 -7.30 -26.73 19.11
CA TYR A 92 -6.39 -26.19 20.12
C TYR A 92 -7.03 -25.08 20.94
N CYS A 93 -6.71 -25.05 22.22
CA CYS A 93 -7.28 -24.09 23.16
C CYS A 93 -6.57 -22.73 23.11
N LYS A 94 -7.38 -21.67 23.18
CA LYS A 94 -6.92 -20.30 23.44
C LYS A 94 -6.57 -20.12 24.92
N GLY A 95 -5.72 -19.15 25.22
CA GLY A 95 -5.30 -18.82 26.59
C GLY A 95 -6.46 -18.49 27.53
N VAL A 96 -6.23 -18.68 28.84
CA VAL A 96 -7.21 -18.42 29.90
C VAL A 96 -7.52 -16.93 30.02
N VAL A 97 -8.80 -16.56 29.90
CA VAL A 97 -9.26 -15.20 30.21
C VAL A 97 -9.64 -15.13 31.69
N ASN A 98 -8.86 -14.38 32.48
CA ASN A 98 -9.17 -14.14 33.88
C ASN A 98 -10.24 -13.05 34.02
N TYR A 99 -11.51 -13.47 34.02
CA TYR A 99 -12.66 -12.55 34.11
C TYR A 99 -12.70 -11.75 35.41
N ASP A 100 -12.11 -12.23 36.50
CA ASP A 100 -12.05 -11.48 37.76
C ASP A 100 -11.00 -10.37 37.69
N VAL A 101 -9.88 -10.59 36.99
CA VAL A 101 -8.91 -9.53 36.66
C VAL A 101 -9.52 -8.51 35.68
N VAL A 102 -10.27 -8.96 34.67
CA VAL A 102 -10.95 -8.05 33.74
C VAL A 102 -12.00 -7.20 34.46
N ARG A 103 -12.87 -7.83 35.28
CA ARG A 103 -13.89 -7.12 36.05
C ARG A 103 -13.30 -6.21 37.12
N SER A 104 -12.23 -6.63 37.82
CA SER A 104 -11.55 -5.79 38.81
C SER A 104 -10.82 -4.62 38.16
N LYS A 105 -10.14 -4.82 37.02
CA LYS A 105 -9.52 -3.71 36.26
C LYS A 105 -10.57 -2.72 35.77
N ALA A 106 -11.67 -3.20 35.17
CA ALA A 106 -12.77 -2.33 34.74
C ALA A 106 -13.36 -1.54 35.92
N ARG A 107 -13.63 -2.20 37.05
CA ARG A 107 -14.16 -1.54 38.25
C ARG A 107 -13.18 -0.53 38.84
N THR A 108 -11.90 -0.85 38.88
CA THR A 108 -10.84 0.04 39.38
C THR A 108 -10.66 1.24 38.47
N PHE A 109 -10.73 1.03 37.15
CA PHE A 109 -10.66 2.09 36.15
C PHE A 109 -11.85 3.05 36.27
N TYR A 110 -13.07 2.53 36.35
CA TYR A 110 -14.26 3.37 36.55
C TYR A 110 -14.26 4.10 37.88
N LEU A 111 -13.80 3.47 38.97
CA LEU A 111 -13.63 4.14 40.26
C LEU A 111 -12.55 5.23 40.22
N ALA A 112 -11.42 4.97 39.57
CA ALA A 112 -10.36 5.95 39.41
C ALA A 112 -10.84 7.16 38.61
N LYS A 113 -11.55 6.95 37.50
CA LYS A 113 -12.11 8.03 36.67
C LYS A 113 -13.23 8.79 37.38
N ALA A 114 -14.08 8.12 38.15
CA ALA A 114 -15.09 8.78 38.98
C ALA A 114 -14.46 9.66 40.07
N ASN A 115 -13.38 9.18 40.71
CA ASN A 115 -12.65 9.93 41.73
C ASN A 115 -11.88 11.12 41.13
N GLU A 116 -11.28 10.94 39.95
CA GLU A 116 -10.59 12.01 39.21
C GLU A 116 -11.58 13.11 38.81
N LEU A 117 -12.75 12.74 38.30
CA LEU A 117 -13.83 13.67 37.96
C LEU A 117 -14.36 14.38 39.21
N SER A 118 -14.59 13.67 40.31
CA SER A 118 -15.04 14.27 41.58
C SER A 118 -14.00 15.24 42.15
N SER A 119 -12.72 14.91 42.07
CA SER A 119 -11.62 15.81 42.47
C SER A 119 -11.52 17.04 41.57
N ALA A 120 -11.72 16.89 40.27
CA ALA A 120 -11.74 17.99 39.32
C ALA A 120 -12.92 18.94 39.60
N VAL A 121 -14.11 18.40 39.86
CA VAL A 121 -15.30 19.19 40.24
C VAL A 121 -15.06 19.95 41.54
N THR A 122 -14.45 19.31 42.54
CA THR A 122 -14.19 19.95 43.85
C THR A 122 -13.12 21.06 43.74
N LYS A 123 -12.10 20.86 42.89
CA LYS A 123 -11.13 21.92 42.56
C LYS A 123 -11.80 23.09 41.86
N LEU A 124 -12.69 22.81 40.90
CA LEU A 124 -13.42 23.84 40.16
C LEU A 124 -14.33 24.65 41.09
N GLU A 125 -15.04 23.98 42.01
CA GLU A 125 -15.89 24.62 43.02
C GLU A 125 -15.05 25.48 43.99
N GLY A 126 -13.85 24.99 44.37
CA GLY A 126 -12.89 25.75 45.17
C GLY A 126 -12.41 27.02 44.48
N GLU A 127 -12.11 26.96 43.18
CA GLU A 127 -11.72 28.13 42.39
C GLU A 127 -12.90 29.09 42.17
N LYS A 128 -14.12 28.58 41.96
CA LYS A 128 -15.35 29.40 41.91
C LYS A 128 -15.52 30.20 43.20
N ASN A 129 -15.39 29.57 44.36
CA ASN A 129 -15.57 30.23 45.66
C ASN A 129 -14.45 31.24 45.94
N LYS A 130 -13.21 30.99 45.49
CA LYS A 130 -12.12 31.98 45.55
C LYS A 130 -12.42 33.19 44.67
N LEU A 131 -12.91 32.96 43.46
CA LEU A 131 -13.32 34.02 42.53
C LEU A 131 -14.48 34.86 43.08
N GLU A 132 -15.48 34.23 43.70
CA GLU A 132 -16.56 34.93 44.41
C GLU A 132 -16.04 35.77 45.58
N GLY A 133 -15.13 35.22 46.40
CA GLY A 133 -14.51 35.98 47.50
C GLY A 133 -13.61 37.13 47.03
N ILE A 134 -12.92 36.97 45.90
CA ILE A 134 -12.16 38.06 45.25
C ILE A 134 -13.11 39.11 44.69
N TYR A 135 -14.24 38.70 44.10
CA TYR A 135 -15.26 39.58 43.56
C TYR A 135 -15.91 40.45 44.64
N GLU A 136 -16.34 39.88 45.77
CA GLU A 136 -16.92 40.62 46.89
C GLU A 136 -15.94 41.65 47.47
N LYS A 137 -14.67 41.25 47.59
CA LYS A 137 -13.61 42.13 48.12
C LYS A 137 -13.21 43.23 47.12
N TYR A 138 -13.33 42.96 45.82
CA TYR A 138 -13.09 43.93 44.76
C TYR A 138 -14.25 44.92 44.60
N GLU A 139 -15.51 44.48 44.73
CA GLU A 139 -16.69 45.37 44.71
C GLU A 139 -16.65 46.39 45.86
N GLY A 140 -16.24 45.95 47.06
CA GLY A 140 -16.09 46.82 48.22
C GLY A 140 -14.95 47.85 48.13
N ILE A 141 -13.97 47.65 47.25
CA ILE A 141 -12.78 48.52 47.12
C ILE A 141 -12.85 49.40 45.85
N CYS A 142 -13.39 48.88 44.74
CA CYS A 142 -13.31 49.50 43.41
C CYS A 142 -14.68 49.86 42.81
N GLY A 143 -15.71 50.01 43.64
CA GLY A 143 -17.11 50.25 43.24
C GLY A 143 -17.44 51.54 42.47
N SER A 144 -16.49 52.24 41.84
CA SER A 144 -16.86 53.42 41.03
C SER A 144 -16.01 53.75 39.79
N THR A 145 -15.06 52.90 39.35
CA THR A 145 -14.33 53.20 38.09
C THR A 145 -13.70 51.96 37.42
N SER A 146 -14.45 51.28 36.53
CA SER A 146 -13.97 50.79 35.21
C SER A 146 -15.01 49.87 34.54
N GLU A 147 -15.71 50.43 33.56
CA GLU A 147 -16.77 49.77 32.78
C GLU A 147 -16.23 48.63 31.89
N MET A 148 -14.91 48.61 31.62
CA MET A 148 -14.25 47.61 30.79
C MET A 148 -14.00 46.27 31.52
N VAL A 149 -13.96 46.29 32.86
CA VAL A 149 -13.79 45.09 33.70
C VAL A 149 -15.13 44.37 33.90
N LYS A 150 -16.23 45.14 34.03
CA LYS A 150 -17.60 44.61 34.13
C LYS A 150 -17.94 43.69 32.94
N LYS A 151 -17.57 44.11 31.72
CA LYS A 151 -17.81 43.34 30.49
C LYS A 151 -17.04 42.01 30.45
N LYS A 152 -15.77 41.99 30.90
CA LYS A 152 -14.98 40.76 30.99
C LYS A 152 -15.48 39.81 32.08
N ILE A 153 -16.02 40.33 33.18
CA ILE A 153 -16.60 39.52 34.25
C ILE A 153 -17.94 38.90 33.81
N GLU A 154 -18.76 39.64 33.05
CA GLU A 154 -19.97 39.09 32.41
C GLU A 154 -19.62 37.97 31.42
N GLU A 155 -18.57 38.14 30.61
CA GLU A 155 -18.07 37.08 29.70
C GLU A 155 -17.62 35.82 30.46
N ILE A 156 -16.89 35.95 31.56
CA ILE A 156 -16.44 34.82 32.38
C ILE A 156 -17.65 34.09 33.01
N ASN A 157 -18.65 34.84 33.48
CA ASN A 157 -19.84 34.27 34.08
C ASN A 157 -20.70 33.53 33.03
N ASP A 158 -20.81 34.06 31.82
CA ASP A 158 -21.47 33.38 30.69
C ASP A 158 -20.74 32.10 30.26
N ILE A 159 -19.40 32.10 30.28
CA ILE A 159 -18.59 30.90 30.00
C ILE A 159 -18.82 29.82 31.07
N ALA A 160 -18.86 30.20 32.36
CA ALA A 160 -19.12 29.27 33.45
C ALA A 160 -20.55 28.67 33.36
N LYS A 161 -21.54 29.49 33.01
CA LYS A 161 -22.93 29.09 32.83
C LYS A 161 -23.12 28.16 31.62
N ASN A 162 -22.41 28.42 30.52
CA ASN A 162 -22.39 27.54 29.35
C ASN A 162 -21.68 26.21 29.64
N SER A 163 -20.61 26.22 30.44
CA SER A 163 -19.91 25.00 30.85
C SER A 163 -20.81 24.10 31.71
N SER A 164 -21.55 24.68 32.66
CA SER A 164 -22.55 23.94 33.46
C SER A 164 -23.69 23.36 32.60
N ARG A 165 -24.20 24.11 31.62
CA ARG A 165 -25.20 23.61 30.66
C ARG A 165 -24.68 22.47 29.80
N ASN A 166 -23.42 22.53 29.34
CA ASN A 166 -22.80 21.48 28.55
C ASN A 166 -22.57 20.19 29.37
N ILE A 167 -22.22 20.32 30.66
CA ILE A 167 -22.11 19.17 31.59
C ILE A 167 -23.47 18.49 31.79
N ASN A 168 -24.55 19.26 31.96
CA ASN A 168 -25.91 18.69 32.05
C ASN A 168 -26.36 18.06 30.73
N LYS A 169 -25.92 18.59 29.58
CA LYS A 169 -26.18 18.00 28.26
C LYS A 169 -25.43 16.69 28.06
N LEU A 170 -24.21 16.56 28.58
CA LEU A 170 -23.43 15.31 28.61
C LEU A 170 -24.07 14.25 29.51
N LEU A 171 -24.61 14.64 30.67
CA LEU A 171 -25.39 13.75 31.54
C LEU A 171 -26.67 13.24 30.86
N LEU A 172 -27.35 14.08 30.08
CA LEU A 172 -28.51 13.67 29.28
C LEU A 172 -28.12 12.75 28.10
N GLN A 173 -26.98 13.01 27.44
CA GLN A 173 -26.45 12.15 26.38
C GLN A 173 -26.07 10.75 26.91
N ALA A 174 -25.60 10.64 28.15
CA ALA A 174 -25.35 9.34 28.78
C ALA A 174 -26.63 8.49 28.94
N SER A 175 -27.80 9.11 29.17
CA SER A 175 -29.08 8.38 29.19
C SER A 175 -29.54 7.92 27.80
N SER A 176 -29.26 8.70 26.76
CA SER A 176 -29.56 8.35 25.37
C SER A 176 -28.75 7.14 24.87
N ILE A 177 -27.60 6.83 25.49
CA ILE A 177 -26.81 5.64 25.15
C ILE A 177 -27.52 4.36 25.58
N GLY A 178 -28.23 4.36 26.72
CA GLY A 178 -29.07 3.23 27.15
C GLY A 178 -30.26 3.00 26.22
N ASP A 179 -30.86 4.07 25.72
CA ASP A 179 -31.93 3.99 24.71
C ASP A 179 -31.39 3.46 23.36
N SER A 180 -30.17 3.83 22.98
CA SER A 180 -29.50 3.30 21.78
C SER A 180 -29.16 1.82 21.91
N GLU A 181 -28.72 1.36 23.08
CA GLU A 181 -28.46 -0.06 23.37
C GLU A 181 -29.75 -0.87 23.26
N THR A 182 -30.85 -0.35 23.79
CA THR A 182 -32.18 -0.98 23.70
C THR A 182 -32.66 -1.06 22.24
N LYS A 183 -32.51 0.02 21.47
CA LYS A 183 -32.85 0.05 20.03
C LYS A 183 -31.96 -0.87 19.20
N MET A 184 -30.70 -1.07 19.58
CA MET A 184 -29.83 -2.04 18.91
C MET A 184 -30.34 -3.47 19.07
N TYR A 185 -30.84 -3.84 20.24
CA TYR A 185 -31.46 -5.15 20.46
C TYR A 185 -32.76 -5.32 19.68
N GLU A 186 -33.62 -4.29 19.65
CA GLU A 186 -34.84 -4.29 18.82
C GLU A 186 -34.52 -4.43 17.33
N LEU A 187 -33.50 -3.71 16.84
CA LEU A 187 -33.07 -3.80 15.43
C LEU A 187 -32.50 -5.19 15.09
N ALA A 188 -31.77 -5.81 16.01
CA ALA A 188 -31.24 -7.17 15.81
C ALA A 188 -32.37 -8.21 15.72
N ASP A 189 -33.40 -8.07 16.54
CA ASP A 189 -34.58 -8.96 16.53
C ASP A 189 -35.42 -8.75 15.24
N GLU A 190 -35.58 -7.49 14.81
CA GLU A 190 -36.21 -7.13 13.54
C GLU A 190 -35.45 -7.69 12.33
N VAL A 191 -34.11 -7.66 12.35
CA VAL A 191 -33.27 -8.27 11.30
C VAL A 191 -33.46 -9.78 11.24
N GLU A 192 -33.46 -10.48 12.39
CA GLU A 192 -33.63 -11.94 12.40
C GLU A 192 -35.03 -12.36 11.95
N LYS A 193 -36.06 -11.60 12.33
CA LYS A 193 -37.45 -11.78 11.89
C LYS A 193 -37.61 -11.59 10.37
N ASN A 194 -36.92 -10.60 9.79
CA ASN A 194 -36.96 -10.33 8.36
C ASN A 194 -35.99 -11.18 7.53
N ARG A 195 -35.05 -11.89 8.17
CA ARG A 195 -34.06 -12.75 7.50
C ARG A 195 -34.72 -13.92 6.78
N LYS A 196 -35.71 -14.58 7.40
CA LYS A 196 -36.36 -15.76 6.82
C LYS A 196 -37.22 -15.43 5.59
N PRO A 197 -38.09 -14.40 5.60
CA PRO A 197 -38.77 -13.92 4.40
C PRO A 197 -37.80 -13.46 3.30
N PHE A 198 -36.71 -12.78 3.66
CA PHE A 198 -35.67 -12.36 2.71
C PHE A 198 -34.99 -13.56 2.04
N LEU A 199 -34.71 -14.63 2.78
CA LEU A 199 -34.13 -15.87 2.24
C LEU A 199 -35.12 -16.71 1.41
N GLU A 200 -36.43 -16.43 1.49
CA GLU A 200 -37.45 -17.15 0.73
C GLU A 200 -37.99 -16.32 -0.46
N ASP A 201 -37.56 -15.05 -0.61
CA ASP A 201 -37.96 -14.18 -1.71
C ASP A 201 -37.31 -14.62 -3.04
N LYS A 202 -38.15 -14.91 -4.05
CA LYS A 202 -37.73 -15.24 -5.42
C LYS A 202 -36.96 -14.11 -6.11
N ARG A 203 -37.01 -12.88 -5.60
CA ARG A 203 -36.20 -11.74 -6.07
C ARG A 203 -34.84 -11.66 -5.40
N ASN A 204 -34.56 -12.51 -4.41
CA ASN A 204 -33.28 -12.54 -3.75
C ASN A 204 -32.23 -13.28 -4.59
N CYS A 205 -31.53 -12.52 -5.42
CA CYS A 205 -30.48 -13.05 -6.28
C CYS A 205 -29.32 -13.70 -5.51
N SER A 206 -29.14 -13.41 -4.21
CA SER A 206 -28.05 -13.97 -3.39
C SER A 206 -28.15 -15.48 -3.16
N ILE A 207 -29.29 -16.09 -3.51
CA ILE A 207 -29.61 -17.52 -3.33
C ILE A 207 -29.55 -18.30 -4.65
N LEU A 208 -29.45 -17.59 -5.79
CA LEU A 208 -29.33 -18.23 -7.10
C LEU A 208 -28.00 -18.99 -7.19
N LYS A 209 -28.05 -20.25 -7.65
CA LYS A 209 -26.84 -21.05 -7.93
C LYS A 209 -25.93 -20.24 -8.89
N ALA A 210 -24.61 -20.26 -8.64
CA ALA A 210 -23.61 -19.46 -9.35
C ALA A 210 -23.66 -17.92 -9.17
N TYR A 211 -24.49 -17.39 -8.26
CA TYR A 211 -24.33 -16.02 -7.77
C TYR A 211 -23.05 -15.93 -6.93
N SER A 212 -22.10 -15.09 -7.36
CA SER A 212 -20.90 -14.83 -6.58
C SER A 212 -21.29 -14.05 -5.33
N ILE A 213 -21.15 -14.67 -4.16
CA ILE A 213 -21.24 -13.98 -2.86
C ILE A 213 -20.32 -12.77 -2.93
N GLU A 214 -20.85 -11.57 -2.66
CA GLU A 214 -20.00 -10.39 -2.53
C GLU A 214 -18.97 -10.65 -1.44
N GLU A 215 -17.70 -10.39 -1.74
CA GLU A 215 -16.65 -10.55 -0.74
C GLU A 215 -17.00 -9.72 0.49
N LYS A 216 -16.99 -10.40 1.64
CA LYS A 216 -17.20 -9.74 2.92
C LYS A 216 -15.89 -9.10 3.34
N ALA A 217 -15.97 -7.83 3.75
CA ALA A 217 -14.82 -7.13 4.29
C ALA A 217 -14.24 -7.85 5.51
N ASP A 218 -12.93 -8.09 5.47
CA ASP A 218 -12.11 -8.81 6.45
C ASP A 218 -11.04 -7.92 7.08
N GLY A 219 -11.09 -6.60 6.82
CA GLY A 219 -10.22 -5.60 7.45
C GLY A 219 -8.86 -5.47 6.76
N LEU A 220 -7.91 -4.86 7.45
CA LEU A 220 -6.51 -4.74 7.04
C LEU A 220 -5.62 -5.62 7.92
N ILE A 221 -4.49 -6.07 7.39
CA ILE A 221 -3.47 -6.80 8.14
C ILE A 221 -2.58 -5.77 8.83
N GLY A 222 -2.75 -5.61 10.15
CA GLY A 222 -1.89 -4.78 11.00
C GLY A 222 -0.66 -5.57 11.46
N SER A 223 0.52 -5.19 10.97
CA SER A 223 1.82 -5.69 11.43
C SER A 223 2.39 -4.71 12.46
N TYR A 224 2.56 -5.16 13.69
CA TYR A 224 2.96 -4.33 14.81
C TYR A 224 4.41 -4.60 15.22
N TYR A 225 5.19 -3.55 15.41
CA TYR A 225 6.61 -3.58 15.77
C TYR A 225 6.82 -2.95 17.13
N ASP A 226 7.77 -3.47 17.91
CA ASP A 226 8.12 -2.97 19.24
C ASP A 226 9.03 -1.72 19.22
N ASN A 227 9.22 -1.13 18.04
CA ASN A 227 10.08 0.02 17.80
C ASN A 227 9.43 0.98 16.80
N ALA A 228 9.81 2.27 16.84
CA ALA A 228 9.24 3.30 15.97
C ALA A 228 9.77 3.26 14.51
N TYR A 229 10.72 2.36 14.20
CA TYR A 229 11.46 2.34 12.94
C TYR A 229 11.00 1.25 11.96
N PHE A 230 9.96 0.48 12.30
CA PHE A 230 9.48 -0.64 11.46
C PHE A 230 10.58 -1.67 11.17
N SER A 231 11.50 -1.84 12.13
CA SER A 231 12.67 -2.70 11.98
C SER A 231 12.45 -4.07 12.63
N GLY A 232 13.07 -5.09 12.05
CA GLY A 232 12.95 -6.47 12.51
C GLY A 232 11.63 -7.14 12.10
N TYR A 233 11.33 -8.26 12.75
CA TYR A 233 10.06 -8.96 12.55
C TYR A 233 8.96 -8.32 13.41
N PRO A 234 7.71 -8.22 12.92
CA PRO A 234 6.61 -7.72 13.73
C PRO A 234 6.38 -8.66 14.92
N VAL A 235 6.17 -8.07 16.10
CA VAL A 235 5.88 -8.82 17.34
C VAL A 235 4.45 -9.36 17.36
N SER A 236 3.56 -8.78 16.57
CA SER A 236 2.20 -9.28 16.36
C SER A 236 1.66 -8.93 14.99
N ILE A 237 0.81 -9.80 14.45
CA ILE A 237 0.05 -9.57 13.21
C ILE A 237 -1.43 -9.80 13.52
N GLN A 238 -2.27 -8.81 13.24
CA GLN A 238 -3.72 -8.87 13.51
C GLN A 238 -4.55 -8.40 12.31
N SER A 239 -5.84 -8.77 12.33
CA SER A 239 -6.85 -8.28 11.38
C SER A 239 -7.61 -7.11 12.03
N ASP A 240 -7.33 -5.89 11.57
CA ASP A 240 -7.95 -4.68 12.07
C ASP A 240 -9.07 -4.23 11.11
N LYS A 241 -10.31 -4.21 11.62
CA LYS A 241 -11.51 -3.89 10.81
C LYS A 241 -11.64 -2.40 10.49
N TYR A 242 -10.97 -1.54 11.24
CA TYR A 242 -11.03 -0.09 11.11
C TYR A 242 -9.73 0.53 11.63
N ILE A 243 -9.39 1.72 11.16
CA ILE A 243 -8.31 2.56 11.71
C ILE A 243 -8.98 3.74 12.42
N ASN A 244 -9.34 3.52 13.67
CA ASN A 244 -9.98 4.48 14.57
C ASN A 244 -9.56 4.15 16.00
N PHE A 245 -8.31 4.49 16.32
CA PHE A 245 -7.65 4.11 17.55
C PHE A 245 -7.34 5.36 18.38
N VAL A 246 -7.89 5.37 19.60
CA VAL A 246 -7.52 6.32 20.66
C VAL A 246 -7.19 5.48 21.89
N TRP A 247 -5.89 5.30 22.16
CA TRP A 247 -5.43 4.54 23.32
C TRP A 247 -4.99 5.54 24.41
N ASP A 248 -5.70 5.57 25.54
CA ASP A 248 -5.36 6.34 26.73
C ASP A 248 -4.77 5.37 27.78
N THR A 249 -3.43 5.31 27.90
CA THR A 249 -2.67 4.35 28.73
C THR A 249 -2.81 2.86 28.34
N GLY A 250 -3.48 2.57 27.22
CA GLY A 250 -3.67 1.23 26.68
C GLY A 250 -2.54 0.81 25.74
N ILE A 251 -2.16 -0.47 25.79
CA ILE A 251 -1.22 -1.04 24.82
C ILE A 251 -2.04 -1.52 23.60
N PRO A 252 -1.65 -1.18 22.36
CA PRO A 252 -2.38 -1.58 21.15
C PRO A 252 -2.50 -3.11 21.01
N VAL A 253 -1.46 -3.85 21.41
CA VAL A 253 -1.40 -5.31 21.40
C VAL A 253 -0.55 -5.81 22.56
N GLU A 254 -0.85 -7.00 23.09
CA GLU A 254 -0.01 -7.66 24.10
C GLU A 254 1.46 -7.73 23.64
N ASN A 255 2.40 -7.47 24.57
CA ASN A 255 3.86 -7.46 24.34
C ASN A 255 4.42 -6.30 23.49
N ILE A 256 3.64 -5.26 23.20
CA ILE A 256 4.18 -4.01 22.63
C ILE A 256 4.48 -3.01 23.75
N PRO A 257 5.62 -2.31 23.72
CA PRO A 257 5.86 -1.19 24.61
C PRO A 257 4.97 0.00 24.23
N TYR A 258 4.23 0.55 25.19
CA TYR A 258 3.37 1.71 24.92
C TYR A 258 4.19 2.97 24.59
N GLN A 259 5.47 3.02 24.97
CA GLN A 259 6.34 4.19 24.81
C GLN A 259 6.83 4.40 23.38
N HIS A 260 6.99 3.31 22.62
CA HIS A 260 7.53 3.36 21.27
C HIS A 260 7.07 2.14 20.49
N PHE A 261 6.40 2.34 19.39
CA PHE A 261 6.02 1.24 18.51
C PHE A 261 5.70 1.78 17.13
N SER A 262 5.58 0.88 16.17
CA SER A 262 5.06 1.23 14.86
C SER A 262 4.10 0.16 14.36
N VAL A 263 3.20 0.58 13.48
CA VAL A 263 2.18 -0.30 12.90
C VAL A 263 2.13 -0.04 11.41
N ARG A 264 2.17 -1.13 10.63
CA ARG A 264 1.93 -1.11 9.19
C ARG A 264 0.66 -1.90 8.90
N TRP A 265 -0.37 -1.21 8.43
CA TRP A 265 -1.60 -1.84 7.94
C TRP A 265 -1.52 -2.03 6.45
N ASP A 266 -1.62 -3.26 5.97
CA ASP A 266 -1.65 -3.62 4.55
C ASP A 266 -2.98 -4.27 4.18
N GLY A 267 -3.48 -3.97 2.99
CA GLY A 267 -4.66 -4.59 2.42
C GLY A 267 -5.17 -3.80 1.22
N TYR A 268 -6.48 -3.61 1.16
CA TYR A 268 -7.17 -2.98 0.06
C TYR A 268 -8.35 -2.14 0.55
N LEU A 269 -8.51 -0.97 -0.07
CA LEU A 269 -9.64 -0.07 0.14
C LEU A 269 -10.58 -0.14 -1.07
N LYS A 270 -11.83 -0.56 -0.86
CA LYS A 270 -12.88 -0.56 -1.89
C LYS A 270 -13.60 0.79 -1.90
N ILE A 271 -13.68 1.40 -3.07
CA ILE A 271 -14.34 2.69 -3.23
C ILE A 271 -15.83 2.47 -3.56
N PRO A 272 -16.78 3.10 -2.86
CA PRO A 272 -18.21 2.83 -3.06
C PRO A 272 -18.73 3.38 -4.38
N GLN A 273 -18.36 4.62 -4.72
CA GLN A 273 -18.84 5.33 -5.90
C GLN A 273 -17.69 6.08 -6.57
N THR A 274 -17.72 6.16 -7.89
CA THR A 274 -16.73 6.94 -8.65
C THR A 274 -16.86 8.40 -8.29
N GLY A 275 -15.73 9.04 -7.96
CA GLY A 275 -15.73 10.44 -7.58
C GLY A 275 -14.36 10.88 -7.08
N ASN A 276 -14.30 12.13 -6.63
CA ASN A 276 -13.08 12.65 -6.05
C ASN A 276 -13.09 12.48 -4.53
N TYR A 277 -12.08 11.81 -4.00
CA TYR A 277 -11.93 11.53 -2.58
C TYR A 277 -10.79 12.36 -1.99
N ILE A 278 -10.97 12.74 -0.73
CA ILE A 278 -9.91 13.25 0.13
C ILE A 278 -9.86 12.31 1.31
N ILE A 279 -8.72 11.65 1.52
CA ILE A 279 -8.50 10.81 2.69
C ILE A 279 -7.81 11.67 3.74
N THR A 280 -8.31 11.64 4.96
CA THR A 280 -7.83 12.45 6.07
C THR A 280 -7.42 11.55 7.21
N VAL A 281 -6.29 11.87 7.82
CA VAL A 281 -5.79 11.19 9.00
C VAL A 281 -5.69 12.21 10.12
N GLU A 282 -6.37 11.93 11.23
CA GLU A 282 -6.10 12.59 12.50
C GLU A 282 -5.14 11.70 13.27
N HIS A 283 -3.91 12.16 13.48
CA HIS A 283 -2.89 11.37 14.16
C HIS A 283 -1.99 12.25 15.04
N ASP A 284 -1.28 11.61 15.95
CA ASP A 284 -0.09 12.18 16.56
C ASP A 284 1.19 11.54 15.97
N CYS A 285 2.37 12.06 16.30
CA CYS A 285 3.65 11.54 15.82
C CYS A 285 3.74 11.56 14.29
N GLY A 286 3.87 10.41 13.61
CA GLY A 286 4.06 10.36 12.16
C GLY A 286 3.20 9.33 11.46
N VAL A 287 2.83 9.65 10.22
CA VAL A 287 2.04 8.76 9.36
C VAL A 287 2.45 8.86 7.88
N ARG A 288 2.34 7.74 7.17
CA ARG A 288 2.33 7.67 5.70
C ARG A 288 1.15 6.85 5.22
N LEU A 289 0.59 7.25 4.09
CA LEU A 289 -0.53 6.59 3.45
C LEU A 289 -0.23 6.36 1.98
N PHE A 290 -0.49 5.14 1.51
CA PHE A 290 -0.26 4.72 0.13
C PHE A 290 -1.52 4.11 -0.48
N LEU A 291 -1.69 4.34 -1.77
CA LEU A 291 -2.79 3.83 -2.58
C LEU A 291 -2.23 3.30 -3.92
N ASP A 292 -2.44 2.03 -4.22
CA ASP A 292 -1.79 1.31 -5.34
C ASP A 292 -0.26 1.50 -5.36
N ASP A 293 0.38 1.38 -4.18
CA ASP A 293 1.82 1.58 -3.94
C ASP A 293 2.33 3.02 -4.16
N SER A 294 1.44 3.96 -4.49
CA SER A 294 1.77 5.38 -4.61
C SER A 294 1.53 6.13 -3.29
N PRO A 295 2.48 6.93 -2.78
CA PRO A 295 2.26 7.75 -1.59
C PRO A 295 1.24 8.87 -1.87
N ILE A 296 0.20 8.96 -1.04
CA ILE A 296 -0.88 9.95 -1.17
C ILE A 296 -0.94 10.94 0.00
N LEU A 297 -0.34 10.60 1.15
CA LEU A 297 -0.23 11.47 2.32
C LEU A 297 1.01 11.07 3.12
N VAL A 298 1.81 12.06 3.52
CA VAL A 298 2.97 11.88 4.40
C VAL A 298 2.98 13.06 5.37
N ASP A 299 2.98 12.76 6.67
CA ASP A 299 3.20 13.77 7.71
C ASP A 299 4.17 13.25 8.77
N SER A 300 5.09 14.12 9.17
CA SER A 300 6.04 13.84 10.26
C SER A 300 6.86 12.54 10.11
N MET A 301 7.04 12.09 8.86
CA MET A 301 7.92 11.00 8.41
C MET A 301 8.66 11.46 7.15
N PRO A 302 9.81 10.85 6.77
CA PRO A 302 10.46 11.16 5.49
C PRO A 302 9.50 10.89 4.32
N TYR A 303 9.63 11.60 3.21
CA TYR A 303 8.86 11.25 2.01
C TYR A 303 9.44 9.97 1.40
N PRO A 304 8.61 8.95 1.06
CA PRO A 304 9.10 7.73 0.44
C PRO A 304 9.49 8.01 -1.01
N LYS A 305 10.59 7.40 -1.47
CA LYS A 305 10.91 7.35 -2.90
C LYS A 305 10.01 6.33 -3.59
N GLU A 306 9.86 6.46 -4.90
CA GLU A 306 9.07 5.52 -5.70
C GLU A 306 9.54 4.06 -5.51
N GLU A 307 10.86 3.84 -5.46
CA GLU A 307 11.48 2.53 -5.19
C GLU A 307 11.23 1.97 -3.78
N ASP A 308 11.03 2.84 -2.78
CA ASP A 308 10.82 2.46 -1.39
C ASP A 308 9.34 2.19 -1.08
N SER A 309 8.43 2.61 -1.96
CA SER A 309 6.99 2.52 -1.71
C SER A 309 6.45 1.09 -1.86
N GLU A 310 7.18 0.21 -2.54
CA GLU A 310 6.80 -1.20 -2.74
C GLU A 310 7.32 -2.13 -1.64
N GLU A 311 8.47 -1.82 -1.04
CA GLU A 311 9.17 -2.72 -0.11
C GLU A 311 8.89 -2.44 1.38
N MET A 312 8.82 -3.52 2.17
CA MET A 312 8.74 -3.43 3.62
C MET A 312 10.12 -3.17 4.23
N ARG A 313 10.57 -1.91 4.17
CA ARG A 313 11.86 -1.50 4.75
C ARG A 313 11.70 -0.79 6.09
N PRO A 314 12.74 -0.81 6.95
CA PRO A 314 12.82 0.09 8.08
C PRO A 314 12.79 1.55 7.63
N ILE A 315 12.16 2.40 8.44
CA ILE A 315 11.99 3.82 8.14
C ILE A 315 12.84 4.64 9.09
N SER A 316 13.70 5.50 8.55
CA SER A 316 14.47 6.46 9.33
C SER A 316 13.55 7.55 9.89
N MET A 317 13.75 7.92 11.15
CA MET A 317 12.99 9.01 11.76
C MET A 317 13.52 10.37 11.28
N LEU A 318 12.61 11.35 11.14
CA LEU A 318 13.02 12.74 10.96
C LEU A 318 13.67 13.29 12.24
N PRO A 319 14.47 14.37 12.13
CA PRO A 319 14.86 15.16 13.29
C PRO A 319 13.63 15.54 14.14
N ILE A 320 13.78 15.51 15.47
CA ILE A 320 12.65 15.68 16.42
C ILE A 320 11.92 17.02 16.20
N ASP A 321 12.63 18.08 15.81
CA ASP A 321 12.09 19.39 15.48
C ASP A 321 11.14 19.39 14.27
N LYS A 322 11.19 18.35 13.44
CA LYS A 322 10.32 18.18 12.25
C LYS A 322 9.17 17.20 12.47
N ILE A 323 8.99 16.68 13.69
CA ILE A 323 7.92 15.73 14.01
C ILE A 323 6.87 16.45 14.86
N ASN A 324 5.61 16.41 14.42
CA ASN A 324 4.51 16.96 15.21
C ASN A 324 4.12 15.99 16.33
N ALA A 325 4.37 16.40 17.57
CA ALA A 325 4.03 15.61 18.75
C ALA A 325 2.56 15.74 19.17
N LYS A 326 1.85 16.76 18.67
CA LYS A 326 0.43 17.00 18.98
C LYS A 326 -0.46 16.29 17.97
N VAL A 327 -1.65 15.91 18.41
CA VAL A 327 -2.69 15.41 17.50
C VAL A 327 -2.99 16.49 16.46
N SER A 328 -2.83 16.14 15.19
CA SER A 328 -3.15 16.99 14.06
C SER A 328 -3.88 16.23 12.98
N LYS A 329 -4.68 16.98 12.22
CA LYS A 329 -5.48 16.45 11.13
C LYS A 329 -4.84 16.87 9.80
N VAL A 330 -4.44 15.88 9.01
CA VAL A 330 -3.79 16.06 7.71
C VAL A 330 -4.60 15.35 6.64
N SER A 331 -4.76 15.99 5.48
CA SER A 331 -5.57 15.49 4.38
C SER A 331 -4.73 15.27 3.13
N SER A 332 -5.08 14.25 2.35
CA SER A 332 -4.47 13.99 1.05
C SER A 332 -4.83 15.10 0.06
N GLU A 333 -4.10 15.14 -1.05
CA GLU A 333 -4.60 15.82 -2.25
C GLU A 333 -5.92 15.17 -2.74
N LYS A 334 -6.59 15.82 -3.68
CA LYS A 334 -7.82 15.31 -4.29
C LYS A 334 -7.49 14.09 -5.16
N LEU A 335 -8.06 12.93 -4.83
CA LEU A 335 -7.84 11.65 -5.51
C LEU A 335 -9.06 11.28 -6.35
N GLY A 336 -8.93 11.19 -7.66
CA GLY A 336 -10.02 10.64 -8.48
C GLY A 336 -10.03 9.10 -8.41
N LEU A 337 -11.07 8.53 -7.81
CA LEU A 337 -11.18 7.09 -7.57
C LEU A 337 -12.44 6.49 -8.22
N LEU A 338 -12.34 5.24 -8.66
CA LEU A 338 -13.40 4.51 -9.36
C LEU A 338 -14.23 3.66 -8.38
N GLY A 339 -15.55 3.83 -8.41
CA GLY A 339 -16.48 3.05 -7.61
C GLY A 339 -16.44 1.56 -7.96
N GLY A 340 -16.53 0.71 -6.95
CA GLY A 340 -16.40 -0.73 -7.03
C GLY A 340 -14.96 -1.25 -7.13
N LYS A 341 -13.98 -0.40 -7.48
CA LYS A 341 -12.56 -0.80 -7.55
C LYS A 341 -11.96 -0.89 -6.14
N LYS A 342 -11.15 -1.92 -5.92
CA LYS A 342 -10.25 -2.06 -4.78
C LYS A 342 -8.88 -1.51 -5.14
N TYR A 343 -8.35 -0.65 -4.29
CA TYR A 343 -7.01 -0.12 -4.42
C TYR A 343 -6.15 -0.70 -3.31
N LYS A 344 -4.92 -1.13 -3.62
CA LYS A 344 -3.98 -1.59 -2.60
C LYS A 344 -3.77 -0.44 -1.63
N PHE A 345 -3.91 -0.69 -0.34
CA PHE A 345 -3.96 0.34 0.66
C PHE A 345 -2.98 0.00 1.76
N ARG A 346 -2.06 0.94 2.05
CA ARG A 346 -1.09 0.81 3.12
C ARG A 346 -1.10 2.05 4.00
N VAL A 347 -1.10 1.84 5.31
CA VAL A 347 -0.94 2.89 6.31
C VAL A 347 0.25 2.54 7.18
N GLU A 348 1.20 3.47 7.32
CA GLU A 348 2.34 3.34 8.22
C GLU A 348 2.23 4.40 9.30
N TYR A 349 2.32 3.99 10.56
CA TYR A 349 2.20 4.88 11.71
C TYR A 349 3.27 4.53 12.74
N PHE A 350 3.91 5.53 13.34
CA PHE A 350 4.75 5.31 14.51
C PHE A 350 4.25 6.15 15.69
N HIS A 351 4.41 5.60 16.88
CA HIS A 351 4.25 6.31 18.14
C HIS A 351 5.60 6.40 18.85
N LEU A 352 5.87 7.55 19.46
CA LEU A 352 7.04 7.77 20.28
C LEU A 352 6.71 8.74 21.42
N SER A 353 6.67 8.26 22.66
CA SER A 353 6.37 9.10 23.83
C SER A 353 7.42 10.17 24.09
N THR A 354 8.69 9.93 23.75
CA THR A 354 9.80 10.86 24.07
C THR A 354 9.72 12.19 23.34
N ILE A 355 8.93 12.28 22.27
CA ILE A 355 8.70 13.54 21.54
C ILE A 355 7.44 14.27 22.05
N LYS A 356 6.61 13.63 22.87
CA LYS A 356 5.37 14.20 23.41
C LYS A 356 5.60 14.81 24.78
N TYR A 357 5.32 16.11 24.89
CA TYR A 357 5.34 16.82 26.17
C TYR A 357 4.01 16.66 26.94
N GLU A 358 2.88 16.70 26.23
CA GLU A 358 1.53 16.51 26.79
C GLU A 358 1.03 15.11 26.45
N HIS A 359 0.53 14.37 27.45
CA HIS A 359 0.00 13.01 27.30
C HIS A 359 0.92 12.03 26.55
N PRO A 360 2.14 11.77 27.06
CA PRO A 360 3.13 10.91 26.39
C PRO A 360 2.63 9.49 26.12
N ASP A 361 1.69 9.01 26.93
CA ASP A 361 1.14 7.64 26.88
C ASP A 361 -0.16 7.56 26.06
N MET A 362 -0.59 8.67 25.46
CA MET A 362 -1.75 8.69 24.57
C MET A 362 -1.31 8.40 23.15
N VAL A 363 -2.08 7.57 22.45
CA VAL A 363 -1.94 7.32 21.03
C VAL A 363 -3.23 7.69 20.33
N HIS A 364 -3.08 8.37 19.19
CA HIS A 364 -4.19 8.82 18.38
C HIS A 364 -3.92 8.53 16.90
N ILE A 365 -4.78 7.74 16.26
CA ILE A 365 -4.86 7.63 14.80
C ILE A 365 -6.29 7.30 14.36
N ILE A 366 -6.89 8.19 13.57
CA ILE A 366 -8.23 8.05 13.01
C ILE A 366 -8.17 8.33 11.52
N LEU A 367 -8.72 7.42 10.72
CA LEU A 367 -8.76 7.52 9.28
C LEU A 367 -10.19 7.83 8.79
N SER A 368 -10.35 8.98 8.14
CA SER A 368 -11.60 9.42 7.54
C SER A 368 -11.46 9.65 6.04
N TRP A 369 -12.58 9.67 5.34
CA TRP A 369 -12.66 10.09 3.94
C TRP A 369 -13.78 11.09 3.71
N LYS A 370 -13.68 11.83 2.62
CA LYS A 370 -14.74 12.70 2.12
C LYS A 370 -14.77 12.60 0.60
N SER A 371 -15.94 12.68 -0.01
CA SER A 371 -16.06 12.79 -1.46
C SER A 371 -17.12 13.83 -1.85
N ASP A 372 -17.32 14.00 -3.16
CA ASP A 372 -18.40 14.85 -3.69
C ASP A 372 -19.81 14.36 -3.26
N HIS A 373 -19.94 13.09 -2.86
CA HIS A 373 -21.20 12.46 -2.44
C HIS A 373 -21.20 11.96 -0.99
N ILE A 374 -20.05 11.96 -0.32
CA ILE A 374 -19.87 11.46 1.04
C ILE A 374 -19.39 12.63 1.91
N MET A 375 -20.18 13.01 2.91
CA MET A 375 -19.72 13.92 3.96
C MET A 375 -18.58 13.26 4.73
N GLU A 376 -17.70 14.06 5.33
CA GLU A 376 -16.54 13.50 6.02
C GLU A 376 -16.97 12.52 7.12
N GLU A 377 -16.51 11.28 7.02
CA GLU A 377 -16.81 10.19 7.95
C GLU A 377 -15.59 9.28 8.12
N ILE A 378 -15.50 8.58 9.24
CA ILE A 378 -14.51 7.51 9.45
C ILE A 378 -14.77 6.42 8.41
N ILE A 379 -13.73 5.94 7.74
CA ILE A 379 -13.88 4.95 6.67
C ILE A 379 -14.54 3.69 7.26
N PRO A 380 -15.76 3.32 6.79
CA PRO A 380 -16.47 2.18 7.35
C PRO A 380 -15.76 0.85 7.11
N SER A 381 -15.85 -0.08 8.08
CA SER A 381 -15.14 -1.36 8.03
C SER A 381 -15.49 -2.24 6.83
N ASN A 382 -16.66 -2.05 6.22
CA ASN A 382 -17.10 -2.79 5.03
C ASN A 382 -16.33 -2.42 3.74
N TYR A 383 -15.39 -1.47 3.81
CA TYR A 383 -14.54 -1.07 2.69
C TYR A 383 -13.10 -1.55 2.79
N PHE A 384 -12.68 -2.19 3.89
CA PHE A 384 -11.34 -2.74 4.06
C PHE A 384 -11.28 -4.23 3.79
N PHE A 385 -10.29 -4.64 2.99
CA PHE A 385 -10.09 -6.02 2.58
C PHE A 385 -8.63 -6.45 2.68
N GLN A 386 -8.33 -7.68 3.08
CA GLN A 386 -6.96 -8.19 3.15
C GLN A 386 -6.42 -8.61 1.78
N GLY A 387 -7.32 -9.03 0.88
CA GLY A 387 -6.99 -9.50 -0.46
C GLY A 387 -7.67 -8.73 -1.58
N ASN A 388 -6.99 -8.69 -2.72
CA ASN A 388 -7.53 -8.28 -4.02
C ASN A 388 -7.77 -9.52 -4.85
N VAL A 389 -8.67 -10.39 -4.36
CA VAL A 389 -9.17 -11.48 -5.19
C VAL A 389 -9.73 -10.85 -6.45
N THR A 390 -9.28 -11.35 -7.60
CA THR A 390 -9.67 -10.90 -8.94
C THR A 390 -11.16 -10.60 -8.98
N THR A 391 -11.54 -9.50 -9.64
CA THR A 391 -12.95 -9.22 -9.93
C THR A 391 -13.59 -10.51 -10.45
N PRO A 392 -14.54 -11.11 -9.71
CA PRO A 392 -15.06 -12.41 -10.10
C PRO A 392 -15.64 -12.29 -11.50
N LEU A 393 -15.46 -13.32 -12.33
CA LEU A 393 -16.03 -13.34 -13.66
C LEU A 393 -17.54 -13.07 -13.57
N ARG A 394 -18.00 -11.99 -14.19
CA ARG A 394 -19.41 -11.61 -14.29
C ARG A 394 -19.86 -11.78 -15.72
N ILE A 395 -20.95 -12.53 -15.87
CA ILE A 395 -21.67 -12.71 -17.12
C ILE A 395 -22.90 -11.80 -17.03
N SER A 396 -23.10 -10.96 -18.04
CA SER A 396 -24.24 -10.04 -18.13
C SER A 396 -24.87 -10.11 -19.51
N GLN A 397 -26.09 -9.59 -19.65
CA GLN A 397 -26.86 -9.58 -20.91
C GLN A 397 -27.18 -10.98 -21.49
N LEU A 398 -27.07 -12.03 -20.68
CA LEU A 398 -27.51 -13.38 -21.06
C LEU A 398 -29.04 -13.48 -20.99
N ARG A 399 -29.66 -14.10 -21.99
CA ARG A 399 -31.12 -14.30 -22.04
C ARG A 399 -31.55 -15.39 -21.07
N GLY A 400 -32.12 -15.01 -19.93
CA GLY A 400 -32.54 -15.95 -18.88
C GLY A 400 -33.69 -16.90 -19.26
N GLU A 401 -34.45 -16.62 -20.32
CA GLU A 401 -35.48 -17.53 -20.84
C GLU A 401 -34.88 -18.72 -21.61
N GLU A 402 -33.70 -18.53 -22.21
CA GLU A 402 -33.03 -19.52 -23.06
C GLU A 402 -31.91 -20.27 -22.31
N TYR A 403 -31.29 -19.62 -21.31
CA TYR A 403 -30.06 -20.09 -20.69
C TYR A 403 -30.11 -19.99 -19.16
N GLU A 404 -29.38 -20.89 -18.52
CA GLU A 404 -29.14 -20.84 -17.07
C GLU A 404 -27.64 -20.94 -16.78
N ILE A 405 -27.20 -20.25 -15.71
CA ILE A 405 -25.83 -20.30 -15.23
C ILE A 405 -25.74 -21.22 -14.01
N ILE A 406 -24.85 -22.20 -14.06
CA ILE A 406 -24.57 -23.14 -12.98
C ILE A 406 -23.05 -23.24 -12.74
N PHE A 407 -22.64 -23.93 -11.67
CA PHE A 407 -21.26 -24.39 -11.54
C PHE A 407 -21.13 -25.78 -12.17
N LEU A 408 -20.11 -25.97 -13.02
CA LEU A 408 -19.86 -27.25 -13.67
C LEU A 408 -19.34 -28.27 -12.65
N GLN A 409 -20.11 -29.30 -12.34
CA GLN A 409 -19.75 -30.35 -11.39
C GLN A 409 -20.32 -31.69 -11.85
N ASN A 410 -19.68 -32.80 -11.48
CA ASN A 410 -20.23 -34.12 -11.80
C ASN A 410 -21.57 -34.29 -11.08
N GLY A 411 -22.60 -34.77 -11.79
CA GLY A 411 -23.94 -34.95 -11.24
C GLY A 411 -24.94 -33.81 -11.49
N VAL A 412 -24.52 -32.70 -12.11
CA VAL A 412 -25.47 -31.61 -12.45
C VAL A 412 -26.23 -31.91 -13.73
N HIS A 413 -27.48 -31.41 -13.86
CA HIS A 413 -28.22 -31.58 -15.10
C HIS A 413 -27.55 -30.82 -16.25
N ALA A 414 -27.44 -31.48 -17.40
CA ALA A 414 -26.79 -30.94 -18.60
C ALA A 414 -27.61 -29.84 -19.28
N PHE A 415 -28.94 -29.90 -19.23
CA PHE A 415 -29.82 -28.98 -19.96
C PHE A 415 -30.80 -28.30 -19.00
N ASN A 416 -31.26 -27.10 -19.37
CA ASN A 416 -32.18 -26.32 -18.54
C ASN A 416 -33.63 -26.86 -18.57
N ASP A 417 -34.03 -27.48 -19.68
CA ASP A 417 -35.40 -27.93 -19.96
C ASP A 417 -35.67 -29.41 -19.58
N THR A 418 -34.67 -30.14 -19.06
CA THR A 418 -34.82 -31.56 -18.71
C THR A 418 -33.86 -32.01 -17.60
N THR A 419 -34.33 -32.89 -16.73
CA THR A 419 -33.55 -33.47 -15.62
C THR A 419 -32.94 -34.83 -15.96
N LYS A 420 -33.28 -35.40 -17.14
CA LYS A 420 -32.87 -36.74 -17.58
C LYS A 420 -31.43 -36.85 -18.05
N PHE A 421 -30.71 -35.74 -18.17
CA PHE A 421 -29.33 -35.73 -18.68
C PHE A 421 -28.42 -35.12 -17.64
N VAL A 422 -27.35 -35.83 -17.30
CA VAL A 422 -26.44 -35.48 -16.22
C VAL A 422 -25.01 -35.41 -16.74
N VAL A 423 -24.28 -34.37 -16.34
CA VAL A 423 -22.88 -34.16 -16.72
C VAL A 423 -21.96 -34.99 -15.82
N ALA A 424 -20.98 -35.66 -16.41
CA ALA A 424 -19.95 -36.40 -15.69
C ALA A 424 -18.62 -36.41 -16.47
N ASP A 425 -17.59 -37.04 -15.89
CA ASP A 425 -16.24 -37.13 -16.45
C ASP A 425 -15.63 -35.75 -16.77
N ILE A 426 -15.95 -34.73 -15.97
CA ILE A 426 -15.45 -33.36 -16.15
C ILE A 426 -13.94 -33.34 -15.83
N PRO A 427 -13.08 -32.85 -16.74
CA PRO A 427 -11.67 -32.63 -16.44
C PRO A 427 -11.48 -31.70 -15.24
N ALA A 428 -10.56 -32.04 -14.34
CA ALA A 428 -10.36 -31.33 -13.07
C ALA A 428 -10.13 -29.81 -13.23
N ILE A 429 -9.53 -29.40 -14.36
CA ILE A 429 -9.31 -27.98 -14.69
C ILE A 429 -10.61 -27.18 -14.82
N PHE A 430 -11.69 -27.81 -15.29
CA PHE A 430 -12.98 -27.14 -15.56
C PHE A 430 -13.98 -27.31 -14.41
N GLU A 431 -13.66 -28.09 -13.38
CA GLU A 431 -14.55 -28.33 -12.26
C GLU A 431 -14.79 -27.02 -11.48
N LYS A 432 -16.05 -26.74 -11.14
CA LYS A 432 -16.53 -25.49 -10.50
C LYS A 432 -16.41 -24.22 -11.35
N SER A 433 -16.12 -24.34 -12.65
CA SER A 433 -16.22 -23.21 -13.58
C SER A 433 -17.67 -22.72 -13.73
N LYS A 434 -17.87 -21.44 -14.07
CA LYS A 434 -19.21 -20.91 -14.38
C LYS A 434 -19.63 -21.42 -15.75
N CYS A 435 -20.70 -22.20 -15.79
CA CYS A 435 -21.20 -22.86 -16.97
C CYS A 435 -22.59 -22.34 -17.35
N ILE A 436 -22.75 -21.93 -18.59
CA ILE A 436 -24.02 -21.64 -19.26
C ILE A 436 -24.47 -22.92 -19.96
N ARG A 437 -25.66 -23.40 -19.62
CA ARG A 437 -26.28 -24.56 -20.28
C ARG A 437 -27.39 -24.15 -21.23
N SER A 438 -27.46 -24.81 -22.38
CA SER A 438 -28.55 -24.64 -23.35
C SER A 438 -29.77 -25.50 -22.98
N THR A 439 -30.89 -25.26 -23.65
CA THR A 439 -31.99 -26.22 -23.73
C THR A 439 -31.64 -27.34 -24.70
N LEU A 440 -32.14 -28.55 -24.47
CA LEU A 440 -32.01 -29.70 -25.37
C LEU A 440 -32.93 -29.57 -26.59
N HIS A 441 -34.16 -29.08 -26.40
CA HIS A 441 -35.22 -29.15 -27.42
C HIS A 441 -35.38 -27.89 -28.28
N ASN A 442 -34.67 -26.79 -27.99
CA ASN A 442 -34.74 -25.58 -28.81
C ASN A 442 -33.79 -25.65 -30.01
N SER A 443 -34.31 -26.11 -31.15
CA SER A 443 -33.59 -26.28 -32.43
C SER A 443 -33.28 -24.98 -33.18
N SER A 444 -33.41 -23.81 -32.55
CA SER A 444 -33.32 -22.49 -33.22
C SER A 444 -32.02 -21.73 -32.91
N ILE A 445 -31.22 -22.19 -31.95
CA ILE A 445 -30.08 -21.44 -31.43
C ILE A 445 -28.88 -21.61 -32.38
N SER A 446 -28.68 -20.61 -33.24
CA SER A 446 -27.51 -20.49 -34.11
C SER A 446 -26.43 -19.55 -33.55
N SER A 447 -26.75 -18.77 -32.53
CA SER A 447 -25.78 -17.85 -31.91
C SER A 447 -26.09 -17.61 -30.43
N VAL A 448 -25.03 -17.36 -29.67
CA VAL A 448 -25.09 -17.02 -28.24
C VAL A 448 -24.37 -15.70 -28.04
N ASN A 449 -25.03 -14.79 -27.33
CA ASN A 449 -24.51 -13.46 -27.02
C ASN A 449 -24.63 -13.18 -25.52
N PHE A 450 -23.52 -12.77 -24.91
CA PHE A 450 -23.47 -12.23 -23.55
C PHE A 450 -22.22 -11.36 -23.39
N ARG A 451 -22.06 -10.74 -22.23
CA ARG A 451 -20.95 -9.84 -21.93
C ARG A 451 -20.17 -10.25 -20.69
N VAL A 452 -18.84 -10.21 -20.76
CA VAL A 452 -17.91 -10.52 -19.65
C VAL A 452 -17.15 -9.29 -19.17
N ASN A 453 -16.91 -9.19 -17.87
CA ASN A 453 -16.21 -8.06 -17.25
C ASN A 453 -14.67 -8.17 -17.26
N THR A 454 -14.12 -9.34 -17.56
CA THR A 454 -12.68 -9.61 -17.54
C THR A 454 -12.27 -10.41 -18.78
N HIS A 455 -10.99 -10.34 -19.14
CA HIS A 455 -10.43 -11.19 -20.19
C HIS A 455 -10.59 -12.65 -19.80
N SER A 456 -11.20 -13.44 -20.67
CA SER A 456 -11.63 -14.79 -20.34
C SER A 456 -11.41 -15.73 -21.51
N VAL A 457 -11.05 -16.96 -21.19
CA VAL A 457 -11.13 -18.08 -22.15
C VAL A 457 -12.54 -18.64 -22.06
N VAL A 458 -13.20 -18.72 -23.21
CA VAL A 458 -14.52 -19.29 -23.35
C VAL A 458 -14.36 -20.68 -23.93
N PHE A 459 -14.84 -21.68 -23.19
CA PHE A 459 -14.86 -23.07 -23.60
C PHE A 459 -16.28 -23.45 -24.01
N VAL A 460 -16.37 -24.25 -25.08
CA VAL A 460 -17.63 -24.75 -25.63
C VAL A 460 -17.52 -26.25 -25.78
N ALA A 461 -18.36 -26.99 -25.06
CA ALA A 461 -18.52 -28.42 -25.22
C ALA A 461 -19.72 -28.70 -26.13
N ILE A 462 -19.49 -29.45 -27.21
CA ILE A 462 -20.51 -29.91 -28.17
C ILE A 462 -20.41 -31.42 -28.39
N PRO A 463 -21.51 -32.11 -28.79
CA PRO A 463 -21.50 -33.55 -29.03
C PRO A 463 -20.42 -33.93 -30.04
N LYS A 464 -19.71 -35.03 -29.79
CA LYS A 464 -18.62 -35.51 -30.64
C LYS A 464 -19.07 -35.86 -32.06
N GLU A 465 -20.36 -36.13 -32.25
CA GLU A 465 -20.99 -36.41 -33.55
C GLU A 465 -21.05 -35.15 -34.44
N VAL A 466 -21.03 -33.95 -33.84
CA VAL A 466 -21.04 -32.67 -34.53
C VAL A 466 -19.62 -32.33 -34.97
N LYS A 467 -19.41 -32.25 -36.29
CA LYS A 467 -18.08 -31.97 -36.87
C LYS A 467 -17.82 -30.48 -37.06
N GLU A 468 -18.88 -29.67 -37.09
CA GLU A 468 -18.79 -28.23 -37.25
C GLU A 468 -18.28 -27.55 -35.98
N ILE A 469 -17.17 -26.84 -36.09
CA ILE A 469 -16.54 -26.12 -34.98
C ILE A 469 -17.22 -24.75 -34.82
N PRO A 470 -17.53 -24.30 -33.58
CA PRO A 470 -18.06 -22.97 -33.32
C PRO A 470 -17.13 -21.85 -33.82
N LEU A 471 -17.71 -20.71 -34.17
CA LEU A 471 -16.98 -19.52 -34.62
C LEU A 471 -17.03 -18.43 -33.56
N ASN A 472 -15.87 -17.82 -33.29
CA ASN A 472 -15.78 -16.57 -32.54
C ASN A 472 -16.07 -15.42 -33.49
N ASP A 473 -17.26 -14.82 -33.37
CA ASP A 473 -17.73 -13.82 -34.32
C ASP A 473 -17.10 -12.43 -34.11
N VAL A 474 -16.42 -12.21 -32.98
CA VAL A 474 -15.65 -11.00 -32.71
C VAL A 474 -14.32 -11.03 -33.46
N THR A 475 -13.60 -12.15 -33.38
CA THR A 475 -12.28 -12.32 -34.03
C THR A 475 -12.35 -12.93 -35.42
N LYS A 476 -13.53 -13.45 -35.82
CA LYS A 476 -13.79 -14.19 -37.06
C LYS A 476 -12.91 -15.45 -37.22
N ARG A 477 -12.50 -16.06 -36.10
CA ARG A 477 -11.72 -17.30 -36.06
C ARG A 477 -12.57 -18.46 -35.54
N ALA A 478 -12.27 -19.68 -35.99
CA ALA A 478 -12.82 -20.88 -35.38
C ALA A 478 -12.25 -21.11 -33.99
N PHE A 479 -13.02 -21.74 -33.12
CA PHE A 479 -12.51 -22.18 -31.82
C PHE A 479 -11.41 -23.25 -32.00
N GLU A 480 -10.47 -23.29 -31.06
CA GLU A 480 -9.35 -24.24 -31.06
C GLU A 480 -9.73 -25.50 -30.27
N GLY A 481 -9.35 -26.69 -30.76
CA GLY A 481 -9.64 -27.94 -30.06
C GLY A 481 -8.71 -28.15 -28.88
N THR A 482 -9.25 -28.39 -27.69
CA THR A 482 -8.46 -28.59 -26.45
C THR A 482 -7.93 -30.01 -26.29
N LYS A 483 -8.49 -30.98 -27.05
CA LYS A 483 -8.34 -32.44 -26.88
C LYS A 483 -8.97 -33.00 -25.59
N GLU A 484 -9.55 -32.15 -24.76
CA GLU A 484 -10.31 -32.56 -23.58
C GLU A 484 -11.75 -32.91 -23.97
N THR A 485 -12.37 -33.79 -23.18
CA THR A 485 -13.76 -34.23 -23.37
C THR A 485 -14.49 -34.31 -22.04
N LEU A 486 -15.82 -34.22 -22.08
CA LEU A 486 -16.70 -34.55 -20.95
C LEU A 486 -17.80 -35.51 -21.41
N SER A 487 -18.48 -36.16 -20.47
CA SER A 487 -19.58 -37.09 -20.76
C SER A 487 -20.92 -36.52 -20.31
N ILE A 488 -21.97 -36.80 -21.08
CA ILE A 488 -23.36 -36.59 -20.65
C ILE A 488 -24.06 -37.94 -20.66
N TYR A 489 -24.58 -38.34 -19.49
CA TYR A 489 -25.30 -39.57 -19.29
C TYR A 489 -26.81 -39.32 -19.25
N GLN A 490 -27.56 -40.19 -19.91
CA GLN A 490 -29.03 -40.21 -19.79
C GLN A 490 -29.44 -41.11 -18.61
N VAL A 491 -30.30 -40.57 -17.74
CA VAL A 491 -30.83 -41.24 -16.54
C VAL A 491 -32.36 -41.31 -16.59
N GLU A 492 -32.91 -42.40 -16.06
CA GLU A 492 -34.36 -42.65 -16.05
C GLU A 492 -35.09 -41.85 -14.96
N GLU A 493 -34.44 -41.56 -13.83
CA GLU A 493 -34.95 -40.79 -12.68
C GLU A 493 -33.86 -39.90 -12.05
N GLU A 494 -34.23 -38.83 -11.33
CA GLU A 494 -33.30 -37.84 -10.72
C GLU A 494 -32.24 -38.43 -9.77
N ASN A 495 -32.45 -39.65 -9.25
CA ASN A 495 -31.54 -40.34 -8.33
C ASN A 495 -31.09 -41.72 -8.84
N ALA A 496 -31.21 -41.98 -10.13
CA ALA A 496 -30.83 -43.27 -10.70
C ALA A 496 -29.32 -43.50 -10.63
N THR A 497 -28.90 -44.67 -10.14
CA THR A 497 -27.49 -45.07 -10.09
C THR A 497 -26.98 -45.68 -11.40
N ASN A 498 -27.88 -45.92 -12.36
CA ASN A 498 -27.58 -46.55 -13.65
C ASN A 498 -27.95 -45.60 -14.79
N ALA A 499 -27.06 -45.44 -15.77
CA ALA A 499 -27.31 -44.66 -16.98
C ALA A 499 -27.76 -45.56 -18.12
N SER A 500 -28.71 -45.10 -18.94
CA SER A 500 -29.20 -45.81 -20.12
C SER A 500 -28.30 -45.62 -21.34
N GLU A 501 -27.71 -44.42 -21.48
CA GLU A 501 -26.88 -44.03 -22.62
C GLU A 501 -25.80 -43.03 -22.18
N GLN A 502 -24.65 -43.07 -22.85
CA GLN A 502 -23.54 -42.13 -22.66
C GLN A 502 -23.22 -41.44 -23.98
N SER A 503 -23.13 -40.11 -23.95
CA SER A 503 -22.68 -39.28 -25.07
C SER A 503 -21.42 -38.51 -24.69
N THR A 504 -20.44 -38.46 -25.60
CA THR A 504 -19.17 -37.74 -25.38
C THR A 504 -19.22 -36.37 -26.04
N TYR A 505 -18.77 -35.34 -25.33
CA TYR A 505 -18.69 -33.98 -25.82
C TYR A 505 -17.22 -33.55 -25.95
N ASN A 506 -16.86 -32.98 -27.10
CA ASN A 506 -15.54 -32.40 -27.34
C ASN A 506 -15.51 -30.94 -26.86
N ILE A 507 -14.42 -30.56 -26.19
CA ILE A 507 -14.25 -29.20 -25.65
C ILE A 507 -13.36 -28.37 -26.60
N TYR A 508 -13.88 -27.20 -26.99
CA TYR A 508 -13.17 -26.22 -27.81
C TYR A 508 -13.00 -24.91 -27.03
N SER A 509 -11.95 -24.13 -27.31
CA SER A 509 -11.65 -22.89 -26.60
C SER A 509 -11.45 -21.70 -27.55
N SER A 510 -11.83 -20.50 -27.11
CA SER A 510 -11.49 -19.25 -27.77
C SER A 510 -11.34 -18.13 -26.74
N GLU A 511 -10.42 -17.20 -26.98
CA GLU A 511 -10.17 -16.08 -26.08
C GLU A 511 -11.06 -14.88 -26.42
N TYR A 512 -11.57 -14.21 -25.38
CA TYR A 512 -12.35 -12.98 -25.50
C TYR A 512 -11.80 -11.90 -24.55
N PRO A 513 -11.59 -10.65 -25.04
CA PRO A 513 -11.34 -9.51 -24.16
C PRO A 513 -12.57 -9.20 -23.31
N SER A 514 -12.40 -8.38 -22.26
CA SER A 514 -13.55 -7.85 -21.51
C SER A 514 -14.49 -7.12 -22.47
N GLY A 515 -15.79 -7.44 -22.44
CA GLY A 515 -16.76 -6.96 -23.40
C GLY A 515 -17.63 -8.08 -23.95
N ASP A 516 -18.00 -7.95 -25.23
CA ASP A 516 -19.03 -8.79 -25.85
C ASP A 516 -18.46 -10.14 -26.28
N VAL A 517 -19.19 -11.21 -25.98
CA VAL A 517 -18.91 -12.59 -26.36
C VAL A 517 -19.98 -13.04 -27.35
N LEU A 518 -19.57 -13.19 -28.61
CA LEU A 518 -20.42 -13.64 -29.72
C LEU A 518 -19.91 -14.98 -30.23
N ILE A 519 -20.70 -16.03 -30.02
CA ILE A 519 -20.42 -17.40 -30.46
C ILE A 519 -21.46 -17.79 -31.49
N ASN A 520 -21.02 -18.31 -32.62
CA ASN A 520 -21.89 -18.72 -33.71
C ASN A 520 -21.73 -20.23 -33.97
N PHE A 521 -22.86 -20.92 -33.97
CA PHE A 521 -22.97 -22.34 -34.24
C PHE A 521 -23.52 -22.53 -35.65
N LEU A 522 -22.73 -23.17 -36.52
CA LEU A 522 -23.09 -23.41 -37.92
C LEU A 522 -24.37 -24.24 -38.09
N LYS A 523 -24.71 -25.04 -37.07
CA LYS A 523 -25.96 -25.80 -36.96
C LYS A 523 -26.51 -25.71 -35.54
N PRO A 524 -27.85 -25.72 -35.35
CA PRO A 524 -28.44 -25.78 -34.02
C PRO A 524 -27.92 -27.01 -33.26
N THR A 525 -27.15 -26.77 -32.21
CA THR A 525 -26.42 -27.81 -31.48
C THR A 525 -26.56 -27.54 -29.98
N PRO A 526 -26.97 -28.54 -29.16
CA PRO A 526 -26.97 -28.38 -27.71
C PRO A 526 -25.53 -28.26 -27.19
N PHE A 527 -25.30 -27.37 -26.22
CA PHE A 527 -23.94 -27.06 -25.76
C PHE A 527 -23.87 -26.81 -24.26
N LEU A 528 -22.66 -26.90 -23.74
CA LEU A 528 -22.25 -26.31 -22.46
C LEU A 528 -21.16 -25.30 -22.73
N ILE A 529 -21.35 -24.05 -22.31
CA ILE A 529 -20.34 -22.99 -22.41
C ILE A 529 -19.81 -22.72 -21.01
N PHE A 530 -18.52 -22.88 -20.75
CA PHE A 530 -17.93 -22.51 -19.47
C PHE A 530 -16.76 -21.57 -19.66
N LEU A 531 -16.51 -20.76 -18.64
CA LEU A 531 -15.60 -19.64 -18.73
C LEU A 531 -14.60 -19.63 -17.60
N GLU A 532 -13.36 -19.31 -17.95
CA GLU A 532 -12.27 -19.10 -17.00
C GLU A 532 -11.65 -17.71 -17.23
N PRO A 533 -11.51 -16.89 -16.17
CA PRO A 533 -10.75 -15.66 -16.27
C PRO A 533 -9.27 -15.99 -16.48
N ARG A 534 -8.61 -15.25 -17.38
CA ARG A 534 -7.17 -15.42 -17.65
C ARG A 534 -6.45 -14.09 -17.53
N GLU A 535 -5.32 -14.08 -16.82
CA GLU A 535 -4.39 -12.96 -16.90
C GLU A 535 -3.70 -13.00 -18.27
N LEU A 536 -3.69 -11.87 -18.99
CA LEU A 536 -3.02 -11.73 -20.28
C LEU A 536 -1.50 -11.87 -20.09
N HIS A 537 -0.99 -13.09 -20.29
CA HIS A 537 0.45 -13.32 -20.42
C HIS A 537 0.83 -13.24 -21.89
N SER A 538 1.75 -12.34 -22.24
CA SER A 538 2.39 -12.39 -23.55
C SER A 538 3.20 -13.69 -23.65
N SER A 539 3.02 -14.46 -24.72
CA SER A 539 3.77 -15.70 -25.01
C SER A 539 5.26 -15.46 -25.23
N ASN A 540 5.65 -14.20 -25.33
CA ASN A 540 7.01 -13.72 -25.48
C ASN A 540 7.31 -12.76 -24.33
N SER A 541 7.16 -13.16 -23.06
CA SER A 541 7.43 -12.34 -21.89
C SER A 541 8.87 -12.49 -21.38
N CYS A 542 9.40 -11.46 -20.71
CA CYS A 542 10.72 -11.55 -20.06
C CYS A 542 10.63 -12.25 -18.70
N ARG A 543 11.71 -12.93 -18.30
CA ARG A 543 11.75 -13.70 -17.04
C ARG A 543 12.34 -12.84 -15.93
N GLY A 544 11.64 -12.75 -14.81
CA GLY A 544 12.04 -11.96 -13.66
C GLY A 544 10.83 -11.46 -12.88
N TYR A 545 11.06 -10.53 -11.96
CA TYR A 545 10.02 -9.81 -11.25
C TYR A 545 9.82 -8.43 -11.86
N ILE A 546 8.60 -7.91 -11.73
CA ILE A 546 8.28 -6.53 -12.13
C ILE A 546 8.99 -5.59 -11.16
N GLN A 547 9.66 -4.57 -11.69
CA GLN A 547 10.33 -3.54 -10.91
C GLN A 547 10.28 -2.19 -11.65
N THR A 548 10.58 -1.10 -10.95
CA THR A 548 10.66 0.23 -11.55
C THR A 548 11.91 0.36 -12.43
N VAL A 549 11.73 0.64 -13.72
CA VAL A 549 12.81 0.63 -14.73
C VAL A 549 13.18 1.99 -15.28
N SER A 550 12.33 3.01 -15.12
CA SER A 550 12.50 4.31 -15.78
C SER A 550 13.09 5.39 -14.90
N LEU A 551 13.35 5.12 -13.62
CA LEU A 551 13.92 6.13 -12.72
C LEU A 551 15.34 6.49 -13.15
N THR A 552 15.74 7.75 -12.99
CA THR A 552 17.08 8.22 -13.40
C THR A 552 18.23 7.55 -12.64
N ASN A 553 17.96 7.06 -11.42
CA ASN A 553 18.90 6.26 -10.62
C ASN A 553 18.88 4.76 -10.99
N SER A 554 17.94 4.31 -11.83
CA SER A 554 17.82 2.90 -12.21
C SER A 554 18.96 2.48 -13.13
N ARG A 555 19.49 1.26 -12.90
CA ARG A 555 20.52 0.67 -13.78
C ARG A 555 20.04 0.51 -15.23
N HIS A 556 18.72 0.42 -15.43
CA HIS A 556 18.06 0.20 -16.72
C HIS A 556 17.84 1.49 -17.52
N PHE A 557 17.90 2.65 -16.87
CA PHE A 557 17.75 3.96 -17.49
C PHE A 557 18.96 4.28 -18.37
N ASN A 558 18.72 4.78 -19.58
CA ASN A 558 19.76 5.23 -20.51
C ASN A 558 19.72 6.75 -20.70
N SER A 559 18.58 7.27 -21.16
CA SER A 559 18.37 8.71 -21.34
C SER A 559 16.89 9.06 -21.30
N CYS A 560 16.56 10.32 -21.05
CA CYS A 560 15.21 10.83 -21.18
C CYS A 560 15.18 12.09 -22.05
N TYR A 561 14.00 12.42 -22.55
CA TYR A 561 13.74 13.67 -23.25
C TYR A 561 12.38 14.25 -22.82
N ALA A 562 12.33 15.56 -22.65
CA ALA A 562 11.08 16.30 -22.47
C ALA A 562 10.86 17.20 -23.70
N SER A 563 9.63 17.31 -24.17
CA SER A 563 9.28 18.20 -25.29
C SER A 563 9.40 19.68 -24.92
N SER A 564 9.17 20.01 -23.66
CA SER A 564 9.38 21.32 -23.08
C SER A 564 9.53 21.22 -21.57
N TYR A 565 10.12 22.25 -20.96
CA TYR A 565 10.16 22.40 -19.52
C TYR A 565 10.21 23.89 -19.15
N GLU A 566 9.72 24.23 -17.95
CA GLU A 566 9.76 25.61 -17.42
C GLU A 566 11.20 26.11 -17.25
N SER A 567 12.05 25.25 -16.69
CA SER A 567 13.48 25.49 -16.51
C SER A 567 14.22 24.15 -16.46
N PRO A 568 15.56 24.12 -16.59
CA PRO A 568 16.34 22.89 -16.45
C PRO A 568 16.13 22.14 -15.12
N LYS A 569 15.54 22.79 -14.12
CA LYS A 569 15.18 22.17 -12.84
C LYS A 569 13.89 21.35 -12.90
N PHE A 570 13.06 21.53 -13.92
CA PHE A 570 11.79 20.82 -14.10
C PHE A 570 11.81 20.02 -15.41
N ASP A 571 12.96 19.48 -15.78
CA ASP A 571 13.20 18.76 -17.03
C ASP A 571 12.71 17.29 -16.98
N CYS A 572 13.11 16.48 -17.96
CA CYS A 572 12.74 15.05 -17.96
C CYS A 572 13.37 14.28 -16.79
N SER A 573 14.58 14.66 -16.38
CA SER A 573 15.29 14.02 -15.28
C SER A 573 14.52 14.19 -13.97
N ALA A 574 13.93 15.38 -13.77
CA ALA A 574 13.04 15.66 -12.66
C ALA A 574 11.73 14.84 -12.74
N GLY A 575 11.15 14.70 -13.93
CA GLY A 575 9.94 13.89 -14.16
C GLY A 575 10.12 12.39 -13.86
N PHE A 576 11.32 11.85 -14.09
CA PHE A 576 11.71 10.46 -13.79
C PHE A 576 12.58 10.33 -12.52
N SER A 577 12.57 11.33 -11.63
CA SER A 577 13.44 11.35 -10.45
C SER A 577 13.08 10.30 -9.39
N GLY A 578 11.80 9.91 -9.32
CA GLY A 578 11.26 9.02 -8.28
C GLY A 578 11.05 9.67 -6.92
N ASN A 579 11.37 10.96 -6.75
CA ASN A 579 11.08 11.71 -5.51
C ASN A 579 9.63 12.19 -5.46
N ASN A 580 9.04 12.44 -6.63
CA ASN A 580 7.62 12.71 -6.82
C ASN A 580 7.05 13.84 -5.95
N GLN A 581 7.81 14.93 -5.72
CA GLN A 581 7.31 16.14 -5.07
C GLN A 581 7.29 17.31 -6.04
N ASP A 582 6.41 18.29 -5.78
CA ASP A 582 6.25 19.50 -6.59
C ASP A 582 7.38 20.52 -6.37
N LYS A 583 8.63 20.05 -6.40
CA LYS A 583 9.85 20.81 -6.11
C LYS A 583 10.80 20.80 -7.30
N GLU A 584 11.71 21.77 -7.30
CA GLU A 584 12.82 21.81 -8.24
C GLU A 584 13.59 20.47 -8.19
N TYR A 585 13.92 19.92 -9.35
CA TYR A 585 14.61 18.64 -9.57
C TYR A 585 13.81 17.37 -9.20
N GLU A 586 12.56 17.53 -8.76
CA GLU A 586 11.73 16.41 -8.29
C GLU A 586 10.46 16.18 -9.12
N THR A 587 10.07 17.12 -9.99
CA THR A 587 8.93 16.97 -10.92
C THR A 587 9.20 17.60 -12.28
N TRP A 588 8.57 17.08 -13.33
CA TRP A 588 8.54 17.76 -14.62
C TRP A 588 7.42 18.79 -14.64
N LYS A 589 7.71 19.97 -15.18
CA LYS A 589 6.74 21.03 -15.48
C LYS A 589 6.95 21.49 -16.89
N THR A 590 5.90 21.53 -17.69
CA THR A 590 5.97 22.01 -19.07
C THR A 590 6.41 23.47 -19.13
N ALA A 591 6.90 23.93 -20.29
CA ALA A 591 7.17 25.36 -20.47
C ALA A 591 5.90 26.20 -20.26
N ALA A 592 6.07 27.46 -19.87
CA ALA A 592 4.96 28.40 -19.74
C ALA A 592 4.10 28.40 -21.01
N ASP A 593 2.78 28.43 -20.81
CA ASP A 593 1.73 28.40 -21.83
C ASP A 593 1.68 27.16 -22.75
N LYS A 594 2.35 26.06 -22.37
CA LYS A 594 2.30 24.79 -23.11
C LYS A 594 1.80 23.65 -22.24
N SER A 595 0.83 22.88 -22.75
CA SER A 595 0.36 21.65 -22.10
C SER A 595 -0.05 20.57 -23.08
N LEU A 596 -1.00 20.87 -23.97
CA LEU A 596 -1.48 19.89 -24.96
C LEU A 596 -0.34 19.46 -25.90
N GLY A 597 -0.19 18.14 -26.06
CA GLY A 597 0.84 17.53 -26.92
C GLY A 597 2.25 17.53 -26.34
N GLN A 598 2.45 18.04 -25.12
CA GLN A 598 3.74 17.92 -24.44
C GLN A 598 3.98 16.48 -24.00
N TYR A 599 5.25 16.06 -23.96
CA TYR A 599 5.60 14.67 -23.71
C TYR A 599 6.89 14.51 -22.92
N LEU A 600 6.96 13.38 -22.22
CA LEU A 600 8.16 12.78 -21.67
C LEU A 600 8.47 11.49 -22.42
N SER A 601 9.73 11.24 -22.73
CA SER A 601 10.18 9.95 -23.21
C SER A 601 11.38 9.46 -22.41
N VAL A 602 11.45 8.15 -22.25
CA VAL A 602 12.56 7.44 -21.62
C VAL A 602 13.08 6.38 -22.59
N ASN A 603 14.40 6.26 -22.67
CA ASN A 603 15.10 5.19 -23.34
C ASN A 603 15.75 4.30 -22.29
N PHE A 604 15.63 3.00 -22.48
CA PHE A 604 16.22 1.97 -21.65
C PHE A 604 17.50 1.44 -22.28
N LYS A 605 18.43 0.93 -21.45
CA LYS A 605 19.67 0.28 -21.94
C LYS A 605 19.38 -1.06 -22.64
N TYR A 606 18.35 -1.76 -22.18
CA TYR A 606 17.91 -3.05 -22.69
C TYR A 606 16.42 -3.00 -23.07
N GLU A 607 15.93 -4.02 -23.75
CA GLU A 607 14.47 -4.16 -23.90
C GLU A 607 13.84 -4.44 -22.53
N ILE A 608 12.74 -3.76 -22.24
CA ILE A 608 11.93 -3.99 -21.06
C ILE A 608 10.57 -4.49 -21.52
N ASP A 609 10.07 -5.53 -20.85
CA ASP A 609 8.69 -5.96 -20.94
C ASP A 609 7.85 -5.12 -19.96
N ILE A 610 7.22 -4.06 -20.45
CA ILE A 610 6.57 -3.02 -19.63
C ILE A 610 5.13 -3.45 -19.33
N HIS A 611 4.75 -3.50 -18.05
CA HIS A 611 3.43 -3.93 -17.59
C HIS A 611 2.53 -2.78 -17.16
N SER A 612 3.10 -1.73 -16.58
CA SER A 612 2.35 -0.64 -15.97
C SER A 612 3.21 0.61 -15.81
N PHE A 613 2.56 1.71 -15.44
CA PHE A 613 3.22 2.96 -15.11
C PHE A 613 2.44 3.72 -14.02
N THR A 614 3.12 4.52 -13.22
CA THR A 614 2.50 5.52 -12.34
C THR A 614 2.56 6.88 -12.99
N PHE A 615 1.53 7.69 -12.71
CA PHE A 615 1.51 9.10 -13.06
C PHE A 615 1.02 9.92 -11.88
N ARG A 616 1.80 10.92 -11.46
CA ARG A 616 1.40 11.92 -10.47
C ARG A 616 1.20 13.26 -11.15
N THR A 617 -0.01 13.81 -11.08
CA THR A 617 -0.29 15.19 -11.55
C THR A 617 0.35 16.21 -10.61
N LEU A 618 0.67 17.40 -11.11
CA LEU A 618 1.00 18.55 -10.24
C LEU A 618 -0.18 18.88 -9.31
N SER A 619 0.13 19.26 -8.06
CA SER A 619 -0.81 19.62 -7.00
C SER A 619 -1.64 20.88 -7.31
N SER A 620 -1.11 21.75 -8.17
CA SER A 620 -1.78 22.95 -8.67
C SER A 620 -2.93 22.57 -9.62
N MET A 621 -4.17 22.74 -9.15
CA MET A 621 -5.43 22.53 -9.91
C MET A 621 -5.59 23.46 -11.14
N GLU A 622 -4.53 24.16 -11.55
CA GLU A 622 -4.59 25.18 -12.58
C GLU A 622 -4.79 24.64 -13.99
N ASN A 623 -4.43 23.37 -14.26
CA ASN A 623 -4.76 22.72 -15.53
C ASN A 623 -4.76 21.18 -15.44
N PRO A 624 -5.88 20.53 -15.04
CA PRO A 624 -5.95 19.08 -14.96
C PRO A 624 -5.66 18.38 -16.30
N ILE A 625 -4.69 17.47 -16.27
CA ILE A 625 -4.49 16.46 -17.31
C ILE A 625 -5.59 15.42 -17.15
N THR A 626 -6.34 15.19 -18.22
CA THR A 626 -7.49 14.26 -18.23
C THR A 626 -7.20 13.01 -19.07
N GLU A 627 -6.21 13.08 -19.95
CA GLU A 627 -5.85 11.96 -20.80
C GLU A 627 -4.36 11.98 -21.16
N LEU A 628 -3.73 10.81 -21.04
CA LEU A 628 -2.38 10.53 -21.54
C LEU A 628 -2.44 9.46 -22.63
N THR A 629 -1.54 9.57 -23.60
CA THR A 629 -1.37 8.57 -24.65
C THR A 629 0.06 8.01 -24.59
N LEU A 630 0.18 6.70 -24.47
CA LEU A 630 1.45 5.98 -24.47
C LEU A 630 1.82 5.51 -25.87
N TYR A 631 3.04 5.85 -26.30
CA TYR A 631 3.63 5.40 -27.55
C TYR A 631 4.83 4.51 -27.29
N PHE A 632 4.83 3.34 -27.93
CA PHE A 632 5.95 2.41 -27.98
C PHE A 632 6.42 2.27 -29.44
N PRO A 633 7.74 2.22 -29.72
CA PRO A 633 8.25 2.12 -31.10
C PRO A 633 7.71 0.93 -31.89
N ASN A 634 7.41 -0.18 -31.20
CA ASN A 634 7.02 -1.45 -31.81
C ASN A 634 5.49 -1.63 -31.93
N VAL A 635 4.69 -0.66 -31.47
CA VAL A 635 3.22 -0.75 -31.41
C VAL A 635 2.61 0.32 -32.32
N LYS A 636 1.81 -0.11 -33.30
CA LYS A 636 1.19 0.80 -34.29
C LYS A 636 0.09 1.67 -33.71
N THR A 637 -0.67 1.13 -32.75
CA THR A 637 -1.80 1.81 -32.10
C THR A 637 -1.43 2.16 -30.67
N PRO A 638 -1.31 3.45 -30.31
CA PRO A 638 -0.96 3.84 -28.95
C PRO A 638 -2.09 3.53 -27.98
N GLU A 639 -1.75 3.26 -26.72
CA GLU A 639 -2.74 3.08 -25.65
C GLU A 639 -3.10 4.42 -25.01
N VAL A 640 -4.39 4.62 -24.72
CA VAL A 640 -4.94 5.88 -24.21
C VAL A 640 -5.49 5.65 -22.81
N PHE A 641 -5.11 6.51 -21.86
CA PHE A 641 -5.47 6.40 -20.45
C PHE A 641 -6.17 7.67 -19.98
N ALA A 642 -7.34 7.50 -19.36
CA ALA A 642 -7.99 8.57 -18.61
C ALA A 642 -7.21 8.81 -17.32
N ILE A 643 -6.80 10.06 -17.09
CA ILE A 643 -6.00 10.46 -15.93
C ILE A 643 -6.86 11.17 -14.92
N PHE A 644 -6.64 10.80 -13.66
CA PHE A 644 -7.30 11.36 -12.51
C PHE A 644 -6.30 12.16 -11.67
N PRO A 645 -6.73 13.25 -11.00
CA PRO A 645 -5.89 14.01 -10.09
C PRO A 645 -5.31 13.13 -8.98
N GLY A 646 -4.05 13.40 -8.61
CA GLY A 646 -3.30 12.68 -7.59
C GLY A 646 -2.22 11.78 -8.18
N HIS A 647 -1.73 10.84 -7.36
CA HIS A 647 -0.73 9.85 -7.74
C HIS A 647 -1.40 8.49 -7.92
N HIS A 648 -1.44 7.99 -9.16
CA HIS A 648 -2.14 6.75 -9.50
C HIS A 648 -1.27 5.80 -10.32
N HIS A 649 -1.53 4.51 -10.14
CA HIS A 649 -0.95 3.42 -10.91
C HIS A 649 -1.89 2.96 -12.03
N TYR A 650 -1.35 2.81 -13.24
CA TYR A 650 -2.07 2.46 -14.46
C TYR A 650 -1.47 1.20 -15.10
N LYS A 651 -2.30 0.18 -15.30
CA LYS A 651 -1.90 -1.08 -15.95
C LYS A 651 -2.15 -1.02 -17.45
N LEU A 652 -1.20 -1.47 -18.25
CA LEU A 652 -1.38 -1.61 -19.69
C LEU A 652 -2.37 -2.72 -20.01
N SER A 653 -3.03 -2.63 -21.17
CA SER A 653 -3.96 -3.67 -21.63
C SER A 653 -3.26 -5.01 -21.85
N THR A 654 -2.04 -4.96 -22.36
CA THR A 654 -1.12 -6.10 -22.52
C THR A 654 0.31 -5.64 -22.24
N PRO A 655 1.18 -6.48 -21.66
CA PRO A 655 2.59 -6.13 -21.50
C PRO A 655 3.26 -5.84 -22.85
N VAL A 656 4.06 -4.77 -22.92
CA VAL A 656 4.71 -4.32 -24.15
C VAL A 656 6.23 -4.37 -24.01
N LYS A 657 6.89 -5.16 -24.88
CA LYS A 657 8.34 -5.15 -25.03
C LYS A 657 8.82 -3.94 -25.84
N ALA A 658 9.59 -3.07 -25.19
CA ALA A 658 10.14 -1.88 -25.83
C ALA A 658 11.50 -1.44 -25.24
N LYS A 659 12.32 -0.80 -26.09
CA LYS A 659 13.54 -0.07 -25.66
C LYS A 659 13.29 1.37 -25.26
N SER A 660 12.10 1.90 -25.53
CA SER A 660 11.71 3.25 -25.13
C SER A 660 10.21 3.35 -24.98
N ALA A 661 9.79 4.29 -24.15
CA ALA A 661 8.39 4.61 -23.91
C ALA A 661 8.23 6.13 -23.94
N LYS A 662 7.15 6.61 -24.55
CA LYS A 662 6.82 8.03 -24.63
C LYS A 662 5.40 8.27 -24.14
N VAL A 663 5.28 9.15 -23.15
CA VAL A 663 4.02 9.59 -22.55
C VAL A 663 3.68 10.96 -23.08
N VAL A 664 2.53 11.09 -23.76
CA VAL A 664 2.07 12.35 -24.34
C VAL A 664 0.80 12.82 -23.64
N ILE A 665 0.77 14.10 -23.28
CA ILE A 665 -0.44 14.78 -22.78
C ILE A 665 -1.42 14.97 -23.94
N SER A 666 -2.43 14.09 -24.04
CA SER A 666 -3.39 14.09 -25.16
C SER A 666 -4.64 14.92 -24.89
N LYS A 667 -5.05 15.11 -23.62
CA LYS A 667 -6.12 16.05 -23.25
C LYS A 667 -5.87 16.75 -21.92
N VAL A 668 -6.19 18.04 -21.90
CA VAL A 668 -6.13 18.94 -20.74
C VAL A 668 -7.36 19.84 -20.73
N SER A 669 -7.71 20.43 -19.59
CA SER A 669 -8.82 21.38 -19.50
C SER A 669 -8.55 22.72 -20.21
N ASP A 670 -7.32 23.22 -20.14
CA ASP A 670 -6.89 24.48 -20.77
C ASP A 670 -5.53 24.26 -21.46
N PRO A 671 -5.48 24.21 -22.80
CA PRO A 671 -4.23 23.99 -23.54
C PRO A 671 -3.13 25.01 -23.25
N LYS A 672 -3.49 26.22 -22.81
CA LYS A 672 -2.57 27.36 -22.61
C LYS A 672 -2.10 27.53 -21.18
N ARG A 673 -2.48 26.66 -20.26
CA ARG A 673 -2.08 26.75 -18.86
C ARG A 673 -1.09 25.66 -18.54
N GLN A 674 -0.06 25.94 -17.74
CA GLN A 674 1.03 25.00 -17.48
C GLN A 674 0.53 23.69 -16.85
N SER A 675 1.17 22.57 -17.18
CA SER A 675 0.88 21.25 -16.59
C SER A 675 2.19 20.48 -16.38
N GLY A 676 2.11 19.17 -16.14
CA GLY A 676 3.27 18.31 -15.92
C GLY A 676 2.96 17.26 -14.87
N GLY A 677 4.01 16.66 -14.33
CA GLY A 677 3.90 15.61 -13.35
C GLY A 677 5.10 14.67 -13.33
N ASN A 678 4.96 13.59 -12.58
CA ASN A 678 5.95 12.53 -12.49
C ASN A 678 5.48 11.26 -13.18
N VAL A 679 6.44 10.48 -13.71
CA VAL A 679 6.17 9.22 -14.38
C VAL A 679 7.16 8.16 -13.89
N ALA A 680 6.68 6.96 -13.59
CA ALA A 680 7.54 5.80 -13.45
C ALA A 680 6.96 4.59 -14.20
N PHE A 681 7.78 3.89 -14.98
CA PHE A 681 7.41 2.66 -15.67
C PHE A 681 7.88 1.43 -14.91
N TYR A 682 7.03 0.42 -14.90
CA TYR A 682 7.23 -0.85 -14.22
C TYR A 682 7.25 -1.98 -15.25
N GLY A 683 8.29 -2.82 -15.19
CA GLY A 683 8.46 -3.90 -16.15
C GLY A 683 9.56 -4.87 -15.77
N ILE A 684 9.70 -5.91 -16.59
CA ILE A 684 10.71 -6.95 -16.44
C ILE A 684 11.81 -6.70 -17.47
N PRO A 685 13.06 -6.44 -17.05
CA PRO A 685 14.16 -6.29 -17.99
C PRO A 685 14.45 -7.60 -18.72
N CYS A 686 14.61 -7.52 -20.04
CA CYS A 686 14.87 -8.66 -20.90
C CYS A 686 16.36 -9.01 -20.97
N VAL A 687 16.93 -9.37 -19.82
CA VAL A 687 18.35 -9.70 -19.66
C VAL A 687 18.47 -11.16 -19.21
N ASP A 688 19.47 -11.88 -19.73
CA ASP A 688 19.73 -13.27 -19.33
C ASP A 688 20.36 -13.29 -17.91
N PRO A 689 19.74 -13.95 -16.91
CA PRO A 689 20.21 -13.93 -15.51
C PRO A 689 21.64 -14.47 -15.32
N LYS A 690 22.18 -15.23 -16.30
CA LYS A 690 23.60 -15.64 -16.27
C LYS A 690 24.58 -14.47 -16.41
N ASN A 691 24.18 -13.37 -17.05
CA ASN A 691 24.96 -12.12 -17.09
C ASN A 691 24.72 -11.24 -15.85
N GLU A 692 23.67 -11.49 -15.07
CA GLU A 692 23.43 -10.79 -13.78
C GLU A 692 24.27 -11.40 -12.65
N GLN A 693 24.45 -12.73 -12.60
CA GLN A 693 25.32 -13.37 -11.60
C GLN A 693 26.81 -13.03 -11.74
N GLN A 694 27.27 -12.59 -12.91
CA GLN A 694 28.64 -12.04 -13.07
C GLN A 694 28.77 -10.60 -12.57
N ASN A 695 27.66 -9.89 -12.33
CA ASN A 695 27.66 -8.50 -11.91
C ASN A 695 27.27 -8.29 -10.43
N GLU A 696 26.62 -9.25 -9.77
CA GLU A 696 26.29 -9.16 -8.34
C GLU A 696 27.46 -9.50 -7.39
N GLN A 697 28.61 -9.92 -7.94
CA GLN A 697 29.86 -10.12 -7.19
C GLN A 697 30.90 -8.98 -7.38
N LYS A 698 30.52 -7.86 -8.01
CA LYS A 698 31.40 -6.68 -8.17
C LYS A 698 31.19 -5.64 -7.07
N ASP A 699 31.34 -6.06 -5.81
CA ASP A 699 31.66 -5.14 -4.72
C ASP A 699 33.18 -4.90 -4.63
N GLN A 700 33.87 -4.93 -5.77
CA GLN A 700 35.32 -4.75 -5.82
C GLN A 700 35.74 -3.74 -6.88
N ARG A 701 36.20 -2.60 -6.35
CA ARG A 701 37.10 -1.57 -6.93
C ARG A 701 36.45 -0.31 -7.48
N GLU A 702 35.51 0.27 -6.73
CA GLU A 702 35.32 1.74 -6.77
C GLU A 702 36.35 2.39 -5.83
N ILE A 703 37.08 3.39 -6.33
CA ILE A 703 38.04 4.19 -5.55
C ILE A 703 37.49 5.61 -5.51
N ASN A 704 37.05 6.03 -4.33
CA ASN A 704 36.47 7.35 -4.10
C ASN A 704 37.38 8.17 -3.19
N ILE A 705 37.77 9.36 -3.65
CA ILE A 705 38.74 10.23 -3.00
C ILE A 705 38.11 11.60 -2.80
N PHE A 706 38.18 12.09 -1.57
CA PHE A 706 37.71 13.40 -1.18
C PHE A 706 38.89 14.27 -0.74
N PHE A 707 38.98 15.49 -1.25
CA PHE A 707 40.06 16.42 -0.98
C PHE A 707 39.65 17.41 0.10
N SER A 708 40.50 17.61 1.12
CA SER A 708 40.17 18.49 2.26
C SER A 708 41.38 19.27 2.78
N SER A 709 41.21 20.57 3.00
CA SER A 709 42.19 21.42 3.68
C SER A 709 42.18 21.14 5.21
N LYS A 710 43.16 20.36 5.68
CA LYS A 710 43.34 19.84 7.06
C LYS A 710 42.57 20.47 8.25
N ASN A 711 42.05 19.55 9.07
CA ASN A 711 41.58 19.65 10.47
C ASN A 711 40.28 20.40 10.71
N ASP A 712 39.24 20.11 9.93
CA ASP A 712 37.88 20.42 10.37
C ASP A 712 37.06 19.14 10.56
N SER A 713 36.65 18.89 11.80
CA SER A 713 35.80 17.77 12.19
C SER A 713 34.31 18.02 11.87
N THR A 714 34.02 18.92 10.91
CA THR A 714 32.67 19.46 10.69
C THR A 714 32.12 19.35 9.25
N SER A 715 32.78 18.62 8.34
CA SER A 715 32.15 18.28 7.05
C SER A 715 31.47 16.91 7.08
N SER A 716 30.22 16.86 6.59
CA SER A 716 29.39 15.65 6.50
C SER A 716 30.03 14.61 5.58
N LYS A 717 30.77 13.68 6.17
CA LYS A 717 31.49 12.61 5.48
C LYS A 717 30.52 11.58 4.87
N PRO A 718 30.66 11.24 3.56
CA PRO A 718 30.10 10.00 3.02
C PRO A 718 30.89 8.80 3.54
N LEU A 719 30.24 7.75 4.06
CA LEU A 719 30.92 6.52 4.48
C LEU A 719 31.75 5.93 3.32
N ASN A 720 32.95 5.40 3.61
CA ASN A 720 33.85 4.65 2.70
C ASN A 720 34.73 5.42 1.69
N TRP A 721 34.93 6.74 1.83
CA TRP A 721 35.83 7.52 0.95
C TRP A 721 37.25 7.69 1.54
N LEU A 722 38.27 7.65 0.66
CA LEU A 722 39.65 8.03 0.97
C LEU A 722 39.75 9.56 1.11
N ILE A 723 40.62 10.04 1.98
CA ILE A 723 40.82 11.47 2.20
C ILE A 723 42.23 11.86 1.77
N ASP A 724 42.33 12.84 0.88
CA ASP A 724 43.58 13.51 0.53
C ASP A 724 43.59 14.89 1.18
N ASN A 725 44.63 15.14 1.98
CA ASN A 725 44.77 16.36 2.77
C ASN A 725 45.86 17.32 2.24
N GLY A 726 46.21 17.20 0.96
CA GLY A 726 47.16 18.08 0.28
C GLY A 726 48.62 17.75 0.58
N LEU A 727 48.93 16.48 0.83
CA LEU A 727 50.31 16.04 1.10
C LEU A 727 51.02 15.58 -0.17
N LYS A 728 52.36 15.57 -0.13
CA LYS A 728 53.16 15.00 -1.23
C LYS A 728 52.86 13.52 -1.39
N LYS A 729 52.93 13.01 -2.63
CA LYS A 729 52.63 11.61 -2.96
C LYS A 729 53.43 10.64 -2.08
N ASP A 730 52.71 9.84 -1.30
CA ASP A 730 53.26 8.81 -0.43
C ASP A 730 52.33 7.59 -0.34
N GLN A 731 52.74 6.56 0.38
CA GLN A 731 51.94 5.35 0.60
C GLN A 731 50.87 5.61 1.68
N HIS A 732 49.60 5.44 1.31
CA HIS A 732 48.45 5.63 2.19
C HIS A 732 47.53 4.39 2.11
N GLY A 733 47.70 3.49 3.07
CA GLY A 733 47.00 2.20 3.06
C GLY A 733 47.39 1.37 1.83
N PHE A 734 46.41 0.93 1.04
CA PHE A 734 46.62 0.12 -0.17
C PHE A 734 47.06 0.94 -1.40
N PHE A 735 46.89 2.26 -1.39
CA PHE A 735 47.16 3.11 -2.55
C PHE A 735 48.35 4.02 -2.28
N LYS A 736 49.09 4.35 -3.35
CA LYS A 736 50.12 5.40 -3.32
C LYS A 736 49.59 6.60 -4.08
N TYR A 737 49.27 7.68 -3.37
CA TYR A 737 48.66 8.87 -3.97
C TYR A 737 49.09 10.16 -3.29
N GLY A 738 48.92 11.28 -3.98
CA GLY A 738 49.17 12.62 -3.47
C GLY A 738 49.76 13.55 -4.53
N TRP A 739 50.27 14.68 -4.07
CA TRP A 739 50.65 15.82 -4.92
C TRP A 739 52.15 15.83 -5.24
N ASP A 740 52.51 16.32 -6.43
CA ASP A 740 53.94 16.50 -6.80
C ASP A 740 54.53 17.72 -6.07
N ARG A 741 53.81 18.86 -6.10
CA ARG A 741 54.09 20.04 -5.28
C ARG A 741 52.97 20.26 -4.27
N LEU A 742 53.31 20.77 -3.08
CA LEU A 742 52.32 21.02 -2.03
C LEU A 742 51.27 22.02 -2.55
N PRO A 743 49.99 21.65 -2.61
CA PRO A 743 48.93 22.51 -3.11
C PRO A 743 48.53 23.59 -2.09
N THR A 744 47.89 24.65 -2.57
CA THR A 744 47.38 25.73 -1.72
C THR A 744 46.01 25.33 -1.13
N PRO A 745 45.85 25.27 0.20
CA PRO A 745 44.57 25.01 0.83
C PRO A 745 43.57 26.16 0.61
N VAL A 746 42.28 25.85 0.46
CA VAL A 746 41.22 26.87 0.34
C VAL A 746 40.82 27.37 1.73
N GLU A 747 40.92 28.68 1.97
CA GLU A 747 40.52 29.30 3.24
C GLU A 747 39.00 29.38 3.42
N SER A 748 38.54 29.31 4.66
CA SER A 748 37.12 29.27 5.05
C SER A 748 36.31 30.49 4.58
N GLU A 749 36.97 31.61 4.32
CA GLU A 749 36.35 32.86 3.84
C GLU A 749 35.79 32.73 2.41
N PHE A 750 36.35 31.81 1.63
CA PHE A 750 36.01 31.57 0.23
C PHE A 750 35.08 30.37 0.02
N TRP A 751 34.69 29.70 1.10
CA TRP A 751 33.71 28.60 1.05
C TRP A 751 32.32 29.12 0.69
N ASP A 752 31.51 28.29 0.05
CA ASP A 752 30.09 28.56 -0.08
C ASP A 752 29.42 28.32 1.28
N LYS A 753 28.99 29.39 1.95
CA LYS A 753 28.32 29.31 3.26
C LYS A 753 26.98 28.56 3.21
N LYS A 754 26.41 28.32 2.01
CA LYS A 754 25.17 27.54 1.84
C LYS A 754 25.41 26.03 1.82
N ASP A 755 26.64 25.59 1.54
CA ASP A 755 27.00 24.18 1.55
C ASP A 755 28.46 24.02 2.04
N PRO A 756 28.66 23.78 3.35
CA PRO A 756 29.98 23.69 3.97
C PRO A 756 30.79 22.45 3.53
N SER A 757 30.24 21.57 2.69
CA SER A 757 30.95 20.40 2.15
C SER A 757 31.89 20.72 0.96
N HIS A 758 31.84 21.93 0.40
CA HIS A 758 32.66 22.39 -0.73
C HIS A 758 34.08 22.86 -0.36
N ALA A 759 34.72 22.20 0.61
CA ALA A 759 36.08 22.51 1.05
C ALA A 759 37.11 21.64 0.30
N GLY A 760 37.44 22.00 -0.95
CA GLY A 760 38.43 21.29 -1.77
C GLY A 760 39.88 21.79 -1.59
N ILE A 761 40.78 21.35 -2.49
CA ILE A 761 42.19 21.74 -2.54
C ILE A 761 42.51 22.39 -3.90
N SER A 762 43.23 23.52 -3.91
CA SER A 762 43.64 24.18 -5.16
C SER A 762 44.90 23.56 -5.74
N PHE A 763 44.93 23.32 -7.05
CA PHE A 763 46.13 22.84 -7.74
C PHE A 763 47.30 23.84 -7.65
N LEU A 764 47.04 25.14 -7.43
CA LEU A 764 48.09 26.16 -7.30
C LEU A 764 49.14 25.74 -6.25
N PRO A 765 50.43 25.59 -6.62
CA PRO A 765 51.48 25.29 -5.66
C PRO A 765 51.56 26.34 -4.53
N LEU A 766 51.70 25.89 -3.29
CA LEU A 766 51.74 26.74 -2.09
C LEU A 766 52.84 27.82 -2.15
N GLU A 767 53.94 27.51 -2.82
CA GLU A 767 55.05 28.43 -3.08
C GLU A 767 54.65 29.62 -3.99
N CYS A 768 53.63 29.46 -4.84
CA CYS A 768 53.12 30.51 -5.72
C CYS A 768 52.09 31.43 -5.05
N ARG A 769 51.64 31.14 -3.82
CA ARG A 769 50.56 31.87 -3.13
C ARG A 769 50.80 33.38 -2.98
N ASN A 770 52.05 33.79 -2.75
CA ASN A 770 52.43 35.18 -2.47
C ASN A 770 53.45 35.75 -3.47
N SER A 771 53.73 35.07 -4.58
CA SER A 771 54.72 35.53 -5.57
C SER A 771 54.16 36.65 -6.44
N LYS A 772 54.94 37.73 -6.63
CA LYS A 772 54.64 38.82 -7.57
C LYS A 772 55.34 38.65 -8.94
N ASP A 773 56.21 37.66 -9.08
CA ASP A 773 56.87 37.28 -10.34
C ASP A 773 56.27 36.00 -10.92
N ALA A 774 56.55 35.74 -12.21
CA ALA A 774 56.04 34.60 -12.99
C ALA A 774 56.39 33.24 -12.34
N CYS A 775 55.48 32.74 -11.51
CA CYS A 775 55.55 31.43 -10.88
C CYS A 775 54.97 30.37 -11.83
N ASP A 776 55.60 29.20 -11.91
CA ASP A 776 55.02 28.07 -12.64
C ASP A 776 53.85 27.48 -11.84
N THR A 777 52.64 27.76 -12.30
CA THR A 777 51.38 27.38 -11.65
C THR A 777 50.95 25.94 -11.93
N SER A 778 51.72 25.19 -12.74
CA SER A 778 51.39 23.78 -13.02
C SER A 778 51.54 22.91 -11.79
N ASN A 779 50.56 22.04 -11.54
CA ASN A 779 50.69 21.04 -10.50
C ASN A 779 49.93 19.78 -10.89
N THR A 780 50.37 18.67 -10.30
CA THR A 780 49.88 17.34 -10.62
C THR A 780 49.56 16.60 -9.34
N TRP A 781 48.38 16.02 -9.30
CA TRP A 781 48.00 15.01 -8.32
C TRP A 781 47.99 13.65 -9.00
N SER A 782 48.48 12.61 -8.34
CA SER A 782 48.49 11.28 -8.94
C SER A 782 48.21 10.15 -7.96
N ILE A 783 47.70 9.03 -8.49
CA ILE A 783 47.42 7.79 -7.77
C ILE A 783 47.87 6.57 -8.58
N ASP A 784 48.48 5.61 -7.90
CA ASP A 784 48.86 4.32 -8.47
C ASP A 784 47.67 3.35 -8.37
N LEU A 785 47.17 2.89 -9.52
CA LEU A 785 46.01 2.02 -9.64
C LEU A 785 46.39 0.54 -9.64
N PRO A 786 45.53 -0.35 -9.13
CA PRO A 786 45.85 -1.77 -8.99
C PRO A 786 45.88 -2.52 -10.34
N HIS A 787 45.10 -2.06 -11.34
CA HIS A 787 44.97 -2.72 -12.64
C HIS A 787 45.13 -1.74 -13.81
N GLN A 788 45.62 -2.24 -14.94
CA GLN A 788 45.53 -1.56 -16.23
C GLN A 788 44.14 -1.80 -16.83
N GLY A 789 43.65 -0.88 -17.65
CA GLY A 789 42.36 -1.01 -18.34
C GLY A 789 41.54 0.28 -18.32
N THR A 790 40.26 0.15 -18.70
CA THR A 790 39.35 1.31 -18.76
C THR A 790 38.69 1.55 -17.41
N TYR A 791 38.76 2.80 -16.95
CA TYR A 791 38.10 3.30 -15.76
C TYR A 791 37.06 4.35 -16.16
N TYR A 792 35.88 4.29 -15.58
CA TYR A 792 34.99 5.44 -15.52
C TYR A 792 35.55 6.37 -14.46
N MET A 793 35.83 7.62 -14.83
CA MET A 793 36.29 8.62 -13.89
C MET A 793 35.33 9.79 -13.84
N ALA A 794 35.03 10.27 -12.64
CA ALA A 794 34.36 11.54 -12.41
C ALA A 794 35.18 12.42 -11.48
N ILE A 795 35.45 13.66 -11.90
CA ILE A 795 36.15 14.68 -11.10
C ILE A 795 35.20 15.84 -10.85
N GLU A 796 35.09 16.25 -9.59
CA GLU A 796 34.40 17.47 -9.18
C GLU A 796 35.41 18.59 -8.94
N ILE A 797 35.22 19.69 -9.67
CA ILE A 797 36.11 20.85 -9.63
C ILE A 797 35.35 22.15 -9.47
N GLY A 798 36.00 23.16 -8.88
CA GLY A 798 35.42 24.47 -8.66
C GLY A 798 36.43 25.61 -8.67
N SER A 799 35.91 26.83 -8.52
CA SER A 799 36.71 28.06 -8.42
C SER A 799 36.25 28.91 -7.24
N PRO A 800 36.90 28.84 -6.05
CA PRO A 800 36.38 29.50 -4.84
C PRO A 800 36.69 31.01 -4.74
N SER A 801 37.81 31.49 -5.30
CA SER A 801 38.23 32.89 -5.22
C SER A 801 38.40 33.52 -6.60
N GLY A 802 37.70 34.62 -6.86
CA GLY A 802 37.41 35.11 -8.21
C GLY A 802 38.58 35.71 -8.99
N ARG A 803 38.92 35.04 -10.10
CA ARG A 803 39.06 35.60 -11.46
C ARG A 803 38.59 34.51 -12.44
N GLN A 804 37.94 34.92 -13.52
CA GLN A 804 37.44 34.00 -14.54
C GLN A 804 38.61 33.56 -15.42
N GLU A 805 39.00 32.30 -15.33
CA GLU A 805 40.06 31.71 -16.15
C GLU A 805 39.52 30.49 -16.90
N LEU A 806 39.97 30.31 -18.14
CA LEU A 806 39.67 29.11 -18.92
C LEU A 806 40.47 27.96 -18.32
N ASN A 807 39.78 26.99 -17.75
CA ASN A 807 40.43 25.87 -17.10
C ASN A 807 40.71 24.77 -18.10
N SER A 808 41.93 24.24 -18.03
CA SER A 808 42.31 23.02 -18.71
C SER A 808 42.78 22.00 -17.67
N ILE A 809 42.24 20.79 -17.75
CA ILE A 809 42.70 19.65 -16.95
C ILE A 809 43.12 18.57 -17.90
N THR A 810 44.32 18.06 -17.67
CA THR A 810 44.87 16.92 -18.40
C THR A 810 44.88 15.70 -17.50
N ILE A 811 44.65 14.54 -18.10
CA ILE A 811 44.83 13.23 -17.46
C ILE A 811 45.92 12.49 -18.21
N ASN A 812 46.97 12.11 -17.50
CA ASN A 812 48.12 11.42 -18.09
C ASN A 812 48.68 12.15 -19.34
N GLY A 813 48.55 13.48 -19.38
CA GLY A 813 48.95 14.33 -20.50
C GLY A 813 47.87 14.58 -21.57
N ASP A 814 46.80 13.79 -21.61
CA ASP A 814 45.69 13.98 -22.55
C ASP A 814 44.68 15.01 -22.02
N VAL A 815 44.17 15.87 -22.90
CA VAL A 815 43.19 16.90 -22.53
C VAL A 815 41.87 16.24 -22.14
N TYR A 816 41.50 16.37 -20.87
CA TYR A 816 40.25 15.83 -20.33
C TYR A 816 39.15 16.89 -20.24
N ILE A 817 39.53 18.09 -19.81
CA ILE A 817 38.68 19.28 -19.82
C ILE A 817 39.47 20.37 -20.52
N SER A 818 38.86 21.04 -21.49
CA SER A 818 39.43 22.24 -22.12
C SER A 818 38.38 23.34 -22.23
N ASN A 819 38.86 24.58 -22.12
CA ASN A 819 38.05 25.78 -22.27
C ASN A 819 36.81 25.83 -21.38
N MET A 820 36.86 25.18 -20.21
CA MET A 820 35.73 25.17 -19.29
C MET A 820 35.76 26.42 -18.42
N PHE A 821 34.63 27.14 -18.43
CA PHE A 821 34.46 28.40 -17.73
C PHE A 821 33.78 28.18 -16.37
N LEU A 822 34.51 28.33 -15.28
CA LEU A 822 33.95 28.23 -13.93
C LEU A 822 33.73 29.62 -13.33
N LYS A 823 32.49 29.93 -12.93
CA LYS A 823 32.19 31.17 -12.20
C LYS A 823 32.74 31.08 -10.77
N PRO A 824 33.05 32.23 -10.13
CA PRO A 824 33.41 32.24 -8.71
C PRO A 824 32.33 31.54 -7.87
N ARG A 825 32.76 30.65 -6.97
CA ARG A 825 31.95 29.79 -6.10
C ARG A 825 31.09 28.74 -6.82
N GLN A 826 31.40 28.43 -8.07
CA GLN A 826 30.77 27.32 -8.79
C GLN A 826 31.63 26.07 -8.70
N TYR A 827 30.99 24.94 -8.40
CA TYR A 827 31.55 23.59 -8.51
C TYR A 827 30.79 22.83 -9.60
N THR A 828 31.47 21.99 -10.36
CA THR A 828 30.89 21.16 -11.41
C THR A 828 31.56 19.80 -11.42
N LYS A 829 30.77 18.75 -11.66
CA LYS A 829 31.26 17.40 -11.85
C LYS A 829 31.37 17.09 -13.34
N VAL A 830 32.52 16.60 -13.76
CA VAL A 830 32.78 16.13 -15.12
C VAL A 830 33.15 14.67 -15.07
N ALA A 831 32.55 13.86 -15.94
CA ALA A 831 32.81 12.43 -15.99
C ALA A 831 33.00 11.93 -17.42
N SER A 832 33.90 10.97 -17.58
CA SER A 832 34.19 10.29 -18.84
C SER A 832 35.01 9.03 -18.57
N ASP A 833 34.94 8.08 -19.50
CA ASP A 833 35.79 6.90 -19.50
C ASP A 833 37.23 7.28 -19.89
N ILE A 834 38.20 6.71 -19.21
CA ILE A 834 39.63 6.89 -19.46
C ILE A 834 40.32 5.52 -19.53
N SER A 835 41.36 5.42 -20.36
CA SER A 835 42.14 4.18 -20.50
C SER A 835 43.52 4.35 -19.87
N ILE A 836 43.85 3.48 -18.92
CA ILE A 836 45.13 3.49 -18.21
C ILE A 836 46.01 2.35 -18.74
N SER A 837 47.08 2.70 -19.44
CA SER A 837 48.10 1.79 -19.98
C SER A 837 49.38 1.78 -19.12
N ASP A 838 50.31 0.87 -19.44
CA ASP A 838 51.69 0.63 -18.97
C ASP A 838 52.16 1.12 -17.58
N SER A 839 51.99 2.39 -17.20
CA SER A 839 52.44 2.94 -15.91
C SER A 839 51.51 2.66 -14.72
N LYS A 840 50.29 2.16 -14.95
CA LYS A 840 49.22 1.97 -13.92
C LYS A 840 48.93 3.23 -13.08
N THR A 841 49.44 4.39 -13.49
CA THR A 841 49.34 5.62 -12.71
C THR A 841 48.36 6.54 -13.40
N LEU A 842 47.45 7.10 -12.61
CA LEU A 842 46.59 8.20 -13.03
C LEU A 842 47.19 9.50 -12.52
N GLN A 843 47.38 10.46 -13.41
CA GLN A 843 47.89 11.81 -13.13
C GLN A 843 46.86 12.82 -13.61
N ILE A 844 46.41 13.68 -12.70
CA ILE A 844 45.53 14.81 -13.01
C ILE A 844 46.38 16.06 -12.87
N SER A 845 46.50 16.84 -13.95
CA SER A 845 47.33 18.04 -13.96
C SER A 845 46.57 19.25 -14.49
N THR A 846 46.83 20.41 -13.92
CA THR A 846 46.33 21.70 -14.40
C THR A 846 47.33 22.80 -14.06
N ASP A 847 47.30 23.85 -14.86
CA ASP A 847 48.10 25.07 -14.74
C ASP A 847 47.28 26.26 -14.23
N THR A 848 45.99 26.07 -13.92
CA THR A 848 45.11 27.10 -13.39
C THR A 848 44.84 26.92 -11.90
N ASN A 849 44.28 27.95 -11.25
CA ASN A 849 43.93 27.94 -9.83
C ASN A 849 42.69 27.08 -9.49
N THR A 850 42.37 26.09 -10.32
CA THR A 850 41.23 25.19 -10.15
C THR A 850 41.33 24.44 -8.83
N VAL A 851 40.18 24.28 -8.18
CA VAL A 851 40.04 23.49 -6.96
C VAL A 851 39.44 22.14 -7.29
N VAL A 852 40.01 21.06 -6.78
CA VAL A 852 39.43 19.73 -6.81
C VAL A 852 38.79 19.42 -5.47
N GLN A 853 37.58 18.88 -5.52
CA GLN A 853 36.81 18.48 -4.33
C GLN A 853 36.75 16.96 -4.21
N SER A 854 36.49 16.27 -5.33
CA SER A 854 36.30 14.83 -5.30
C SER A 854 36.75 14.16 -6.61
N VAL A 855 37.27 12.94 -6.49
CA VAL A 855 37.62 12.06 -7.62
C VAL A 855 37.01 10.68 -7.37
N GLN A 856 36.23 10.20 -8.32
CA GLN A 856 35.64 8.86 -8.30
C GLN A 856 36.18 8.05 -9.46
N LEU A 857 36.61 6.82 -9.18
CA LEU A 857 37.16 5.90 -10.16
C LEU A 857 36.45 4.56 -10.05
N LEU A 858 35.85 4.10 -11.14
CA LEU A 858 35.21 2.81 -11.22
C LEU A 858 35.87 1.99 -12.33
N PHE A 859 36.45 0.84 -11.97
CA PHE A 859 37.07 -0.04 -12.96
C PHE A 859 36.01 -0.78 -13.79
N LEU A 860 35.95 -0.51 -15.10
CA LEU A 860 34.88 -1.03 -15.97
C LEU A 860 35.15 -2.42 -16.55
N HIS A 861 36.40 -2.90 -16.48
CA HIS A 861 36.92 -4.16 -17.04
C HIS A 861 36.71 -4.34 -18.57
N LYS A 862 37.82 -4.43 -19.30
CA LYS A 862 37.94 -5.14 -20.58
C LYS A 862 39.11 -6.09 -20.49
#